data_AF-A0A499VPD0-F1
#
_entry.id   AF-A0A499VPD0-F1
#
_cell.length_a   1.000
_cell.length_b   1.000
_cell.length_c   1.000
_cell.angle_alpha   90.00
_cell.angle_beta   90.00
_cell.angle_gamma   90.00
#
_symmetry.space_group_name_H-M   'P 1'
#
loop_
_entity.id
_entity.type
_entity.pdbx_description
1 polymer ?
#
loop_
_entity_poly.entity_id
_entity_poly.type
_entity_poly.pdbx_seq_one_letter_code
_entity_poly.pdbx_strand_id
1 'polypeptide(L)'
;MHDDRTLVEARLRRVLDERIRPAVYPESVPLEVAVWHAPDEPVPVAEGLAAPVGPIAAGARWGAPWGTSWFRVTGTVPEAWAGKTVEALLDLGFDENMPGFQCEGLVYRPDGTPVKGLNPRNQWVRIGAPVEGGEEVRLHIEAASNPVILDYHPFRPTQLGDKETAGSEPQYRLERMDLAVFDETVWQLVIDLEVLGELMAELPVESARRWDLLRAVERALDAVDLQNVNGTAAAARARLEGVLAEPAVPSAHHISAVGHAHIDSAWLWPLRETVRKVARTTSNMTALIEDEPDFVFAMSQAQQWAWVKEHRPEVWARVKKAVAEGRFVPAGGMWVESDTNMPGSEAMARQFVHGKRFFLDEFGIENDEAWLPDTFGFAAGLPQIIKAAGSKWLLTQKISWSQTNKFPHHTFRWEGIDGTRIFTHFPPVDTYNCSMKGSEIAHAARNFKDKGVARHSLAPTGWGDGGGGTTREMIAKAARLRDLEGSATVAWETPAKFFEQAEAEYPDPPVWVGELYLELHRATLTSQAKTKQGNRRSEHLLREAELWAATAAVRTGFPYPYEELDRIWKTVLLHQFHDILPGSSIAWVHREARKTYEKVAEELNGVIDAAQRALAGEGTTPLVFNSAPHTRDGVPAGGARTPAVGGECALVPRADGGYVMENGRLRVEIDAHGLVVSAFDLAADRETVAPGRPANLLQLHPDFPNMWDAWDVDEFYRNTVTDLVDADEIAPGEDGVSVRIVRTFGASRVTQVLSLAPGSGGWTSIPRSTGTRPRSS
;
A
#
# COMPACT_ATOMS: atom_id res chain seq x y z
N MET A 1 47.20 0.15 -24.40
CA MET A 1 45.99 0.97 -24.21
C MET A 1 46.13 1.60 -22.83
N HIS A 2 46.01 2.92 -22.72
CA HIS A 2 45.95 3.56 -21.39
C HIS A 2 44.54 3.32 -20.83
N ASP A 3 44.45 2.94 -19.55
CA ASP A 3 43.16 2.89 -18.86
C ASP A 3 42.75 4.32 -18.50
N ASP A 4 41.88 4.90 -19.31
CA ASP A 4 41.27 6.22 -19.15
C ASP A 4 39.78 6.13 -18.78
N ARG A 5 39.30 4.94 -18.36
CA ARG A 5 37.88 4.67 -18.12
C ARG A 5 37.25 5.68 -17.18
N THR A 6 37.89 5.94 -16.05
CA THR A 6 37.36 6.86 -15.04
C THR A 6 37.23 8.29 -15.56
N LEU A 7 38.06 8.69 -16.54
CA LEU A 7 37.98 10.01 -17.16
C LEU A 7 36.76 10.12 -18.07
N VAL A 8 36.50 9.10 -18.90
CA VAL A 8 35.32 9.05 -19.78
C VAL A 8 34.03 8.93 -18.98
N GLU A 9 33.99 8.08 -17.95
CA GLU A 9 32.83 7.93 -17.05
C GLU A 9 32.50 9.26 -16.32
N ALA A 10 33.51 9.95 -15.81
CA ALA A 10 33.33 11.26 -15.17
C ALA A 10 32.87 12.33 -16.18
N ARG A 11 33.41 12.31 -17.41
CA ARG A 11 32.99 13.20 -18.50
C ARG A 11 31.54 12.94 -18.90
N LEU A 12 31.13 11.67 -19.04
CA LEU A 12 29.75 11.28 -19.34
C LEU A 12 28.79 11.91 -18.34
N ARG A 13 28.99 11.65 -17.04
CA ARG A 13 28.13 12.20 -15.98
C ARG A 13 28.03 13.71 -16.07
N ARG A 14 29.19 14.38 -16.11
CA ARG A 14 29.24 15.84 -16.12
C ARG A 14 28.59 16.46 -17.36
N VAL A 15 28.88 15.94 -18.55
CA VAL A 15 28.33 16.49 -19.80
C VAL A 15 26.84 16.18 -19.92
N LEU A 16 26.41 14.98 -19.51
CA LEU A 16 25.01 14.60 -19.51
C LEU A 16 24.17 15.52 -18.63
N ASP A 17 24.61 15.74 -17.38
CA ASP A 17 23.83 16.50 -16.39
C ASP A 17 23.96 18.02 -16.57
N GLU A 18 25.15 18.54 -16.89
CA GLU A 18 25.39 20.00 -16.96
C GLU A 18 25.15 20.59 -18.35
N ARG A 19 25.07 19.78 -19.42
CA ARG A 19 24.98 20.29 -20.81
C ARG A 19 23.88 19.63 -21.64
N ILE A 20 23.80 18.30 -21.69
CA ILE A 20 22.86 17.62 -22.60
C ILE A 20 21.42 17.68 -22.04
N ARG A 21 21.20 17.30 -20.79
CA ARG A 21 19.86 17.30 -20.18
C ARG A 21 19.22 18.69 -20.13
N PRO A 22 19.92 19.78 -19.77
CA PRO A 22 19.35 21.13 -19.84
C PRO A 22 18.94 21.55 -21.26
N ALA A 23 19.58 21.01 -22.30
CA ALA A 23 19.29 21.34 -23.69
C ALA A 23 18.04 20.65 -24.26
N VAL A 24 17.37 19.78 -23.49
CA VAL A 24 16.08 19.17 -23.87
C VAL A 24 15.00 20.24 -24.12
N TYR A 25 15.05 21.35 -23.39
CA TYR A 25 14.14 22.47 -23.54
C TYR A 25 14.91 23.76 -23.91
N PRO A 26 15.30 23.94 -25.19
CA PRO A 26 16.21 25.02 -25.61
C PRO A 26 15.56 26.41 -25.60
N GLU A 27 14.24 26.48 -25.71
CA GLU A 27 13.46 27.72 -25.75
C GLU A 27 12.26 27.60 -24.82
N SER A 28 11.99 28.65 -24.03
CA SER A 28 10.78 28.72 -23.20
C SER A 28 10.26 30.14 -23.03
N VAL A 29 8.96 30.28 -22.78
CA VAL A 29 8.28 31.53 -22.43
C VAL A 29 7.38 31.30 -21.21
N PRO A 30 7.29 32.26 -20.27
CA PRO A 30 6.47 32.11 -19.08
C PRO A 30 4.97 32.11 -19.43
N LEU A 31 4.20 31.31 -18.71
CA LEU A 31 2.74 31.29 -18.75
C LEU A 31 2.17 32.26 -17.70
N GLU A 32 0.97 32.77 -17.96
CA GLU A 32 0.18 33.50 -16.96
C GLU A 32 -0.48 32.50 -16.01
N VAL A 33 -0.38 32.76 -14.71
CA VAL A 33 -0.89 31.85 -13.68
C VAL A 33 -1.80 32.59 -12.71
N ALA A 34 -2.93 31.97 -12.39
CA ALA A 34 -3.82 32.41 -11.34
C ALA A 34 -4.17 31.21 -10.45
N VAL A 35 -4.54 31.46 -9.19
CA VAL A 35 -4.88 30.43 -8.22
C VAL A 35 -6.12 30.80 -7.42
N TRP A 36 -6.88 29.78 -7.07
CA TRP A 36 -7.90 29.82 -6.03
C TRP A 36 -7.60 28.73 -5.00
N HIS A 37 -7.71 29.03 -3.72
CA HIS A 37 -7.55 28.05 -2.65
C HIS A 37 -8.94 27.60 -2.19
N ALA A 38 -9.21 26.30 -2.26
CA ALA A 38 -10.43 25.75 -1.72
C ALA A 38 -10.48 25.98 -0.20
N PRO A 39 -11.67 26.26 0.36
CA PRO A 39 -11.79 26.70 1.74
C PRO A 39 -11.39 25.63 2.77
N ASP A 40 -11.62 24.35 2.48
CA ASP A 40 -11.28 23.27 3.40
C ASP A 40 -11.06 21.92 2.68
N GLU A 41 -12.15 21.24 2.31
CA GLU A 41 -12.10 19.96 1.61
C GLU A 41 -11.96 20.14 0.08
N PRO A 42 -11.48 19.10 -0.63
CA PRO A 42 -11.48 19.08 -2.08
C PRO A 42 -12.91 19.26 -2.61
N VAL A 43 -13.06 20.08 -3.64
CA VAL A 43 -14.36 20.38 -4.26
C VAL A 43 -14.56 19.54 -5.52
N PRO A 44 -15.82 19.35 -5.98
CA PRO A 44 -16.08 18.76 -7.29
C PRO A 44 -15.35 19.51 -8.42
N VAL A 45 -14.94 18.79 -9.46
CA VAL A 45 -14.17 19.34 -10.59
C VAL A 45 -14.86 20.56 -11.22
N ALA A 46 -16.19 20.49 -11.43
CA ALA A 46 -16.95 21.58 -12.01
C ALA A 46 -16.91 22.87 -11.16
N GLU A 47 -16.88 22.75 -9.83
CA GLU A 47 -16.75 23.90 -8.93
C GLU A 47 -15.34 24.50 -9.01
N GLY A 48 -14.32 23.64 -8.99
CA GLY A 48 -12.92 24.06 -9.11
C GLY A 48 -12.60 24.79 -10.43
N LEU A 49 -13.15 24.30 -11.54
CA LEU A 49 -13.03 24.95 -12.86
C LEU A 49 -13.75 26.31 -12.92
N ALA A 50 -14.85 26.46 -12.20
CA ALA A 50 -15.62 27.71 -12.15
C ALA A 50 -15.12 28.71 -11.09
N ALA A 51 -14.15 28.31 -10.27
CA ALA A 51 -13.73 29.08 -9.11
C ALA A 51 -13.12 30.45 -9.47
N PRO A 52 -13.36 31.50 -8.67
CA PRO A 52 -12.76 32.80 -8.88
C PRO A 52 -11.27 32.78 -8.49
N VAL A 53 -10.39 32.92 -9.49
CA VAL A 53 -8.94 32.89 -9.30
C VAL A 53 -8.33 34.30 -9.17
N GLY A 54 -7.29 34.45 -8.35
CA GLY A 54 -6.44 35.63 -8.27
C GLY A 54 -5.04 35.36 -8.85
N PRO A 55 -4.28 36.37 -9.28
CA PRO A 55 -2.97 36.17 -9.89
C PRO A 55 -1.95 35.57 -8.91
N ILE A 56 -1.08 34.68 -9.40
CA ILE A 56 0.09 34.15 -8.68
C ILE A 56 1.27 34.04 -9.66
N ALA A 57 2.50 34.13 -9.15
CA ALA A 57 3.71 34.03 -9.96
C ALA A 57 4.65 32.95 -9.42
N ALA A 58 5.53 32.44 -10.28
CA ALA A 58 6.67 31.64 -9.84
C ALA A 58 7.46 32.37 -8.73
N GLY A 59 7.90 31.61 -7.74
CA GLY A 59 8.49 32.07 -6.48
C GLY A 59 7.48 32.34 -5.36
N ALA A 60 6.17 32.36 -5.61
CA ALA A 60 5.16 32.55 -4.57
C ALA A 60 4.97 31.30 -3.72
N ARG A 61 4.75 31.48 -2.40
CA ARG A 61 4.38 30.39 -1.50
C ARG A 61 2.91 30.04 -1.64
N TRP A 62 2.57 28.76 -1.59
CA TRP A 62 1.19 28.27 -1.68
C TRP A 62 0.99 26.96 -0.91
N GLY A 63 -0.26 26.56 -0.75
CA GLY A 63 -0.64 25.23 -0.27
C GLY A 63 -0.47 25.03 1.24
N ALA A 64 -1.52 25.32 2.00
CA ALA A 64 -1.62 24.89 3.39
C ALA A 64 -1.60 23.34 3.47
N PRO A 65 -1.07 22.72 4.54
CA PRO A 65 -1.04 21.26 4.66
C PRO A 65 -2.42 20.66 4.44
N TRP A 66 -2.50 19.62 3.61
CA TRP A 66 -3.75 18.90 3.29
C TRP A 66 -4.80 19.68 2.50
N GLY A 67 -4.46 20.90 2.08
CA GLY A 67 -5.32 21.79 1.30
C GLY A 67 -5.43 21.41 -0.18
N THR A 68 -6.32 22.13 -0.87
CA THR A 68 -6.53 22.01 -2.31
C THR A 68 -6.49 23.39 -2.94
N SER A 69 -5.77 23.53 -4.05
CA SER A 69 -5.69 24.77 -4.81
C SER A 69 -5.99 24.48 -6.28
N TRP A 70 -6.75 25.36 -6.92
CA TRP A 70 -7.01 25.29 -8.35
C TRP A 70 -6.20 26.37 -9.05
N PHE A 71 -5.23 25.95 -9.86
CA PHE A 71 -4.48 26.86 -10.71
C PHE A 71 -5.14 26.98 -12.08
N ARG A 72 -5.15 28.17 -12.64
CA ARG A 72 -5.45 28.43 -14.05
C ARG A 72 -4.18 28.91 -14.73
N VAL A 73 -3.79 28.21 -15.78
CA VAL A 73 -2.55 28.46 -16.54
C VAL A 73 -2.92 28.80 -17.98
N THR A 74 -2.51 29.98 -18.44
CA THR A 74 -2.86 30.51 -19.75
C THR A 74 -1.68 31.09 -20.51
N GLY A 75 -1.69 30.95 -21.83
CA GLY A 75 -0.72 31.59 -22.71
C GLY A 75 -0.98 31.26 -24.17
N THR A 76 -0.03 31.63 -25.04
CA THR A 76 -0.13 31.41 -26.48
C THR A 76 1.19 30.85 -26.98
N VAL A 77 1.13 29.80 -27.81
CA VAL A 77 2.31 29.26 -28.47
C VAL A 77 2.88 30.31 -29.42
N PRO A 78 4.16 30.71 -29.27
CA PRO A 78 4.79 31.67 -30.19
C PRO A 78 4.74 31.20 -31.64
N GLU A 79 4.41 32.11 -32.56
CA GLU A 79 4.39 31.85 -34.02
C GLU A 79 5.71 31.27 -34.56
N ALA A 80 6.84 31.69 -33.97
CA ALA A 80 8.17 31.20 -34.33
C ALA A 80 8.41 29.72 -33.99
N TRP A 81 7.50 29.07 -33.26
CA TRP A 81 7.60 27.66 -32.88
C TRP A 81 6.78 26.74 -33.78
N ALA A 82 6.13 27.26 -34.83
CA ALA A 82 5.45 26.47 -35.85
C ALA A 82 6.34 25.31 -36.35
N GLY A 83 5.78 24.10 -36.40
CA GLY A 83 6.49 22.88 -36.80
C GLY A 83 7.30 22.19 -35.70
N LYS A 84 7.40 22.75 -34.49
CA LYS A 84 8.12 22.15 -33.35
C LYS A 84 7.18 21.35 -32.43
N THR A 85 7.76 20.52 -31.56
CA THR A 85 7.02 19.92 -30.43
C THR A 85 7.05 20.88 -29.24
N VAL A 86 5.88 21.17 -28.65
CA VAL A 86 5.77 22.11 -27.53
C VAL A 86 5.08 21.45 -26.34
N GLU A 87 5.65 21.67 -25.15
CA GLU A 87 5.14 21.18 -23.87
C GLU A 87 4.96 22.35 -22.89
N ALA A 88 3.94 22.29 -22.03
CA ALA A 88 3.85 23.13 -20.86
C ALA A 88 4.58 22.46 -19.69
N LEU A 89 5.55 23.14 -19.09
CA LEU A 89 6.30 22.72 -17.91
C LEU A 89 5.70 23.35 -16.67
N LEU A 90 5.13 22.50 -15.81
CA LEU A 90 4.28 22.87 -14.68
C LEU A 90 4.86 22.29 -13.39
N ASP A 91 5.71 23.07 -12.71
CA ASP A 91 6.36 22.71 -11.45
C ASP A 91 5.69 23.43 -10.27
N LEU A 92 4.98 22.65 -9.46
CA LEU A 92 4.25 23.12 -8.29
C LEU A 92 5.16 23.37 -7.06
N GLY A 93 6.47 23.16 -7.18
CA GLY A 93 7.42 23.21 -6.08
C GLY A 93 7.84 21.84 -5.60
N PHE A 94 8.12 20.94 -6.54
CA PHE A 94 8.39 19.55 -6.25
C PHE A 94 9.81 19.30 -5.71
N ASP A 95 9.93 18.42 -4.72
CA ASP A 95 11.16 17.68 -4.45
C ASP A 95 11.25 16.47 -5.39
N GLU A 96 12.27 16.41 -6.24
CA GLU A 96 12.43 15.34 -7.23
C GLU A 96 12.51 13.92 -6.64
N ASN A 97 12.86 13.79 -5.35
CA ASN A 97 13.08 12.50 -4.69
C ASN A 97 11.83 11.95 -3.99
N MET A 98 10.72 12.68 -4.00
CA MET A 98 9.50 12.32 -3.23
C MET A 98 8.25 12.15 -4.13
N PRO A 99 8.28 11.33 -5.21
CA PRO A 99 7.09 11.09 -6.03
C PRO A 99 6.01 10.37 -5.22
N GLY A 100 4.79 10.91 -5.19
CA GLY A 100 3.69 10.34 -4.40
C GLY A 100 3.67 10.74 -2.92
N PHE A 101 4.62 11.53 -2.42
CA PHE A 101 4.74 11.85 -0.98
C PHE A 101 4.59 13.33 -0.63
N GLN A 102 4.18 14.16 -1.59
CA GLN A 102 4.17 15.62 -1.47
C GLN A 102 3.02 16.25 -2.27
N CYS A 103 3.12 17.54 -2.61
CA CYS A 103 2.18 18.17 -3.53
C CYS A 103 2.11 17.45 -4.88
N GLU A 104 0.91 17.38 -5.44
CA GLU A 104 0.62 16.69 -6.70
C GLU A 104 -0.54 17.41 -7.39
N GLY A 105 -0.68 17.26 -8.71
CA GLY A 105 -1.73 17.94 -9.48
C GLY A 105 -2.47 17.02 -10.43
N LEU A 106 -3.73 17.32 -10.75
CA LEU A 106 -4.41 16.77 -11.94
C LEU A 106 -4.73 17.90 -12.91
N VAL A 107 -4.22 17.78 -14.13
CA VAL A 107 -4.44 18.79 -15.18
C VAL A 107 -5.73 18.50 -15.92
N TYR A 108 -6.54 19.54 -16.07
CA TYR A 108 -7.81 19.55 -16.79
C TYR A 108 -7.79 20.58 -17.91
N ARG A 109 -8.49 20.26 -19.00
CA ARG A 109 -8.92 21.26 -19.99
C ARG A 109 -10.12 22.06 -19.45
N PRO A 110 -10.45 23.24 -20.03
CA PRO A 110 -11.56 24.06 -19.58
C PRO A 110 -12.94 23.36 -19.62
N ASP A 111 -13.07 22.32 -20.45
CA ASP A 111 -14.28 21.50 -20.56
C ASP A 111 -14.39 20.38 -19.51
N GLY A 112 -13.39 20.26 -18.62
CA GLY A 112 -13.31 19.21 -17.61
C GLY A 112 -12.69 17.91 -18.09
N THR A 113 -12.16 17.85 -19.31
CA THR A 113 -11.42 16.66 -19.78
C THR A 113 -10.11 16.51 -19.01
N PRO A 114 -9.85 15.37 -18.35
CA PRO A 114 -8.60 15.12 -17.66
C PRO A 114 -7.48 14.89 -18.69
N VAL A 115 -6.35 15.56 -18.49
CA VAL A 115 -5.18 15.45 -19.36
C VAL A 115 -4.22 14.41 -18.79
N LYS A 116 -3.56 14.74 -17.66
CA LYS A 116 -2.61 13.90 -16.94
C LYS A 116 -2.34 14.46 -15.54
N GLY A 117 -1.81 13.62 -14.64
CA GLY A 117 -1.38 14.01 -13.30
C GLY A 117 0.06 14.56 -13.27
N LEU A 118 0.27 15.61 -12.48
CA LEU A 118 1.57 16.19 -12.19
C LEU A 118 2.16 15.60 -10.91
N ASN A 119 3.44 15.27 -10.99
CA ASN A 119 4.30 14.86 -9.89
C ASN A 119 5.76 15.20 -10.26
N PRO A 120 6.73 15.06 -9.35
CA PRO A 120 8.11 15.48 -9.58
C PRO A 120 8.79 14.83 -10.79
N ARG A 121 8.35 13.62 -11.17
CA ARG A 121 8.87 12.85 -12.32
C ARG A 121 7.94 12.94 -13.54
N ASN A 122 6.94 13.81 -13.51
CA ASN A 122 5.98 14.03 -14.59
C ASN A 122 5.42 15.47 -14.58
N GLN A 123 6.27 16.45 -14.92
CA GLN A 123 5.96 17.87 -14.81
C GLN A 123 5.53 18.54 -16.14
N TRP A 124 5.38 17.76 -17.21
CA TRP A 124 5.15 18.30 -18.55
C TRP A 124 3.75 17.92 -19.07
N VAL A 125 3.15 18.77 -19.91
CA VAL A 125 1.90 18.50 -20.65
C VAL A 125 2.12 18.81 -22.12
N ARG A 126 1.87 17.85 -23.01
CA ARG A 126 2.00 18.06 -24.46
C ARG A 126 0.93 19.02 -24.96
N ILE A 127 1.35 20.08 -25.66
CA ILE A 127 0.46 21.03 -26.33
C ILE A 127 0.25 20.61 -27.79
N GLY A 128 1.33 20.30 -28.50
CA GLY A 128 1.28 19.80 -29.88
C GLY A 128 2.62 19.23 -30.35
N ALA A 129 2.55 18.35 -31.35
CA ALA A 129 3.69 17.67 -31.98
C ALA A 129 3.34 17.28 -33.43
N PRO A 130 3.53 18.18 -34.42
CA PRO A 130 3.99 19.56 -34.29
C PRO A 130 2.87 20.53 -33.84
N VAL A 131 3.25 21.75 -33.44
CA VAL A 131 2.34 22.90 -33.30
C VAL A 131 2.25 23.71 -34.60
N GLU A 132 1.15 24.42 -34.79
CA GLU A 132 0.95 25.39 -35.89
C GLU A 132 1.56 26.77 -35.57
N GLY A 133 1.65 27.15 -34.30
CA GLY A 133 1.95 28.53 -33.87
C GLY A 133 0.66 29.32 -33.65
N GLY A 134 0.61 30.09 -32.56
CA GLY A 134 -0.56 30.89 -32.20
C GLY A 134 -1.63 30.14 -31.40
N GLU A 135 -1.47 28.85 -31.11
CA GLU A 135 -2.46 28.10 -30.31
C GLU A 135 -2.62 28.69 -28.91
N GLU A 136 -3.88 28.87 -28.49
CA GLU A 136 -4.19 29.26 -27.12
C GLU A 136 -4.07 28.07 -26.17
N VAL A 137 -3.23 28.21 -25.16
CA VAL A 137 -3.08 27.24 -24.08
C VAL A 137 -3.94 27.68 -22.90
N ARG A 138 -4.86 26.81 -22.47
CA ARG A 138 -5.69 27.02 -21.27
C ARG A 138 -5.79 25.71 -20.50
N LEU A 139 -5.14 25.66 -19.35
CA LEU A 139 -5.10 24.49 -18.47
C LEU A 139 -5.58 24.87 -17.07
N HIS A 140 -6.21 23.93 -16.39
CA HIS A 140 -6.53 24.03 -14.96
C HIS A 140 -5.81 22.91 -14.22
N ILE A 141 -5.36 23.16 -12.98
CA ILE A 141 -4.66 22.17 -12.17
C ILE A 141 -5.38 22.04 -10.83
N GLU A 142 -5.99 20.89 -10.55
CA GLU A 142 -6.41 20.51 -9.20
C GLU A 142 -5.15 20.09 -8.42
N ALA A 143 -4.58 20.99 -7.62
CA ALA A 143 -3.36 20.77 -6.87
C ALA A 143 -3.66 20.43 -5.40
N ALA A 144 -3.18 19.27 -4.95
CA ALA A 144 -3.18 18.87 -3.55
C ALA A 144 -1.88 19.33 -2.88
N SER A 145 -1.96 19.97 -1.71
CA SER A 145 -0.79 20.37 -0.91
C SER A 145 -0.57 19.40 0.24
N ASN A 146 -0.31 18.12 -0.11
CA ASN A 146 -0.02 17.08 0.88
C ASN A 146 1.33 17.38 1.57
N PRO A 147 1.44 17.41 2.90
CA PRO A 147 2.71 17.57 3.58
C PRO A 147 3.65 16.38 3.36
N VAL A 148 4.95 16.64 3.35
CA VAL A 148 5.98 15.59 3.45
C VAL A 148 6.02 15.08 4.89
N ILE A 149 5.53 13.86 5.11
CA ILE A 149 5.47 13.23 6.45
C ILE A 149 6.79 12.51 6.79
N LEU A 150 7.35 11.78 5.82
CA LEU A 150 8.67 11.16 5.92
C LEU A 150 9.70 12.02 5.18
N ASP A 151 10.38 12.89 5.92
CA ASP A 151 11.42 13.78 5.40
C ASP A 151 12.83 13.12 5.50
N TYR A 152 13.88 13.81 5.04
CA TYR A 152 15.29 13.38 5.07
C TYR A 152 15.81 12.96 6.45
N HIS A 153 15.15 13.38 7.52
CA HIS A 153 15.34 12.87 8.88
C HIS A 153 14.13 12.02 9.30
N PRO A 154 14.04 10.76 8.81
CA PRO A 154 12.87 9.92 9.03
C PRO A 154 12.69 9.60 10.52
N PHE A 155 11.46 9.22 10.89
CA PHE A 155 11.09 8.73 12.24
C PHE A 155 11.18 9.75 13.37
N ARG A 156 11.04 11.05 13.05
CA ARG A 156 10.78 12.09 14.07
C ARG A 156 9.28 12.33 14.24
N PRO A 157 8.79 12.57 15.47
CA PRO A 157 7.41 12.99 15.67
C PRO A 157 7.09 14.27 14.87
N THR A 158 5.96 14.27 14.18
CA THR A 158 5.47 15.42 13.40
C THR A 158 4.00 15.71 13.71
N GLN A 159 3.62 16.98 13.67
CA GLN A 159 2.23 17.44 13.80
C GLN A 159 1.48 17.45 12.46
N LEU A 160 2.16 17.11 11.36
CA LEU A 160 1.56 17.13 10.02
C LEU A 160 0.65 15.93 9.75
N GLY A 161 0.76 14.83 10.52
CA GLY A 161 -0.02 13.60 10.33
C GLY A 161 -1.52 13.70 10.68
N ASP A 162 -2.02 14.88 11.02
CA ASP A 162 -3.43 15.14 11.26
C ASP A 162 -3.80 16.58 10.88
N LYS A 163 -4.94 16.77 10.21
CA LYS A 163 -5.50 18.08 9.87
C LYS A 163 -5.65 18.99 11.10
N GLU A 164 -6.05 18.42 12.23
CA GLU A 164 -6.30 19.18 13.48
C GLU A 164 -5.01 19.76 14.09
N THR A 165 -3.84 19.24 13.70
CA THR A 165 -2.54 19.64 14.25
C THR A 165 -1.59 20.26 13.22
N ALA A 166 -1.86 20.11 11.92
CA ALA A 166 -0.93 20.50 10.85
C ALA A 166 -0.77 22.02 10.66
N GLY A 167 -1.73 22.82 11.11
CA GLY A 167 -1.73 24.27 10.91
C GLY A 167 -2.10 24.68 9.47
N SER A 168 -1.87 25.95 9.11
CA SER A 168 -2.32 26.54 7.83
C SER A 168 -1.20 27.22 7.02
N GLU A 169 0.05 27.12 7.48
CA GLU A 169 1.17 27.79 6.82
C GLU A 169 1.48 27.16 5.45
N PRO A 170 1.63 27.95 4.38
CA PRO A 170 1.97 27.42 3.05
C PRO A 170 3.26 26.61 3.04
N GLN A 171 3.24 25.40 2.49
CA GLN A 171 4.41 24.49 2.51
C GLN A 171 5.23 24.52 1.22
N TYR A 172 4.62 24.96 0.11
CA TYR A 172 5.22 24.87 -1.21
C TYR A 172 5.56 26.24 -1.77
N ARG A 173 6.49 26.28 -2.71
CA ARG A 173 6.83 27.44 -3.53
C ARG A 173 6.65 27.05 -4.99
N LEU A 174 5.84 27.80 -5.73
CA LEU A 174 5.64 27.57 -7.16
C LEU A 174 6.97 27.83 -7.88
N GLU A 175 7.56 26.85 -8.58
CA GLU A 175 8.91 27.02 -9.15
C GLU A 175 8.87 27.45 -10.63
N ARG A 176 8.17 26.71 -11.50
CA ARG A 176 8.21 26.94 -12.95
C ARG A 176 6.85 26.73 -13.61
N MET A 177 6.44 27.64 -14.48
CA MET A 177 5.18 27.60 -15.24
C MET A 177 5.42 28.18 -16.63
N ASP A 178 5.93 27.35 -17.55
CA ASP A 178 6.41 27.81 -18.86
C ASP A 178 5.80 26.99 -20.02
N LEU A 179 5.67 27.60 -21.19
CA LEU A 179 5.67 26.86 -22.46
C LEU A 179 7.10 26.70 -22.93
N ALA A 180 7.45 25.50 -23.39
CA ALA A 180 8.80 25.20 -23.87
C ALA A 180 8.77 24.33 -25.13
N VAL A 181 9.73 24.57 -26.01
CA VAL A 181 10.04 23.66 -27.12
C VAL A 181 10.69 22.41 -26.55
N PHE A 182 10.17 21.23 -26.87
CA PHE A 182 10.76 19.95 -26.52
C PHE A 182 11.60 19.43 -27.70
N ASP A 183 12.91 19.32 -27.49
CA ASP A 183 13.81 18.70 -28.45
C ASP A 183 13.89 17.18 -28.21
N GLU A 184 13.11 16.45 -28.98
CA GLU A 184 13.07 14.99 -28.91
C GLU A 184 14.43 14.35 -29.22
N THR A 185 15.23 14.93 -30.13
CA THR A 185 16.53 14.33 -30.49
C THR A 185 17.50 14.40 -29.31
N VAL A 186 17.51 15.53 -28.59
CA VAL A 186 18.31 15.66 -27.37
C VAL A 186 17.78 14.74 -26.28
N TRP A 187 16.46 14.64 -26.09
CA TRP A 187 15.87 13.72 -25.11
C TRP A 187 16.24 12.26 -25.39
N GLN A 188 16.17 11.80 -26.65
CA GLN A 188 16.60 10.46 -27.03
C GLN A 188 18.10 10.24 -26.76
N LEU A 189 18.95 11.26 -27.00
CA LEU A 189 20.38 11.20 -26.66
C LEU A 189 20.60 11.05 -25.14
N VAL A 190 19.81 11.73 -24.31
CA VAL A 190 19.85 11.57 -22.84
C VAL A 190 19.56 10.11 -22.48
N ILE A 191 18.48 9.52 -23.01
CA ILE A 191 18.12 8.13 -22.70
C ILE A 191 19.20 7.16 -23.19
N ASP A 192 19.72 7.34 -24.40
CA ASP A 192 20.75 6.48 -24.98
C ASP A 192 22.03 6.50 -24.11
N LEU A 193 22.47 7.69 -23.66
CA LEU A 193 23.64 7.86 -22.80
C LEU A 193 23.43 7.33 -21.37
N GLU A 194 22.22 7.50 -20.80
CA GLU A 194 21.89 6.93 -19.49
C GLU A 194 21.94 5.41 -19.52
N VAL A 195 21.23 4.76 -20.45
CA VAL A 195 21.16 3.30 -20.52
C VAL A 195 22.54 2.69 -20.72
N LEU A 196 23.32 3.23 -21.67
CA LEU A 196 24.67 2.72 -21.92
C LEU A 196 25.63 3.01 -20.76
N GLY A 197 25.52 4.17 -20.13
CA GLY A 197 26.32 4.53 -18.95
C GLY A 197 26.03 3.63 -17.76
N GLU A 198 24.76 3.36 -17.48
CA GLU A 198 24.31 2.47 -16.41
C GLU A 198 24.72 1.02 -16.70
N LEU A 199 24.52 0.52 -17.92
CA LEU A 199 24.97 -0.82 -18.32
C LEU A 199 26.49 -0.97 -18.19
N MET A 200 27.25 0.01 -18.69
CA MET A 200 28.71 0.02 -18.62
C MET A 200 29.21 -0.05 -17.16
N ALA A 201 28.52 0.58 -16.21
CA ALA A 201 28.86 0.52 -14.80
C ALA A 201 28.69 -0.89 -14.20
N GLU A 202 27.70 -1.65 -14.67
CA GLU A 202 27.36 -3.00 -14.19
C GLU A 202 28.17 -4.13 -14.84
N LEU A 203 28.78 -3.89 -16.00
CA LEU A 203 29.59 -4.88 -16.69
C LEU A 203 30.97 -5.08 -16.03
N PRO A 204 31.54 -6.30 -16.04
CA PRO A 204 32.90 -6.53 -15.55
C PRO A 204 33.94 -5.67 -16.27
N VAL A 205 34.94 -5.19 -15.54
CA VAL A 205 36.04 -4.38 -16.09
C VAL A 205 36.80 -5.08 -17.21
N GLU A 206 36.96 -6.40 -17.11
CA GLU A 206 37.66 -7.22 -18.10
C GLU A 206 36.81 -7.58 -19.33
N SER A 207 35.52 -7.19 -19.35
CA SER A 207 34.64 -7.52 -20.48
C SER A 207 34.90 -6.61 -21.67
N ALA A 208 35.09 -7.20 -22.86
CA ALA A 208 35.26 -6.46 -24.11
C ALA A 208 34.11 -5.48 -24.35
N ARG A 209 32.88 -5.96 -24.13
CA ARG A 209 31.66 -5.16 -24.26
C ARG A 209 31.70 -3.86 -23.45
N ARG A 210 32.19 -3.87 -22.21
CA ARG A 210 32.32 -2.63 -21.41
C ARG A 210 33.22 -1.61 -22.10
N TRP A 211 34.33 -2.05 -22.69
CA TRP A 211 35.27 -1.18 -23.40
C TRP A 211 34.70 -0.67 -24.73
N ASP A 212 33.93 -1.49 -25.44
CA ASP A 212 33.23 -1.08 -26.66
C ASP A 212 32.21 0.03 -26.36
N LEU A 213 31.42 -0.13 -25.30
CA LEU A 213 30.49 0.90 -24.80
C LEU A 213 31.23 2.18 -24.41
N LEU A 214 32.32 2.06 -23.64
CA LEU A 214 33.12 3.19 -23.19
C LEU A 214 33.64 4.03 -24.37
N ARG A 215 34.16 3.37 -25.41
CA ARG A 215 34.65 4.06 -26.62
C ARG A 215 33.53 4.62 -27.48
N ALA A 216 32.36 3.98 -27.54
CA ALA A 216 31.19 4.52 -28.22
C ALA A 216 30.67 5.79 -27.54
N VAL A 217 30.55 5.76 -26.21
CA VAL A 217 30.18 6.92 -25.39
C VAL A 217 31.19 8.05 -25.56
N GLU A 218 32.49 7.76 -25.51
CA GLU A 218 33.53 8.77 -25.75
C GLU A 218 33.35 9.47 -27.10
N ARG A 219 33.19 8.69 -28.19
CA ARG A 219 32.96 9.25 -29.53
C ARG A 219 31.66 10.05 -29.62
N ALA A 220 30.61 9.63 -28.93
CA ALA A 220 29.36 10.39 -28.87
C ALA A 220 29.57 11.74 -28.16
N LEU A 221 30.26 11.74 -27.01
CA LEU A 221 30.59 12.95 -26.27
C LEU A 221 31.55 13.88 -27.03
N ASP A 222 32.42 13.35 -27.91
CA ASP A 222 33.26 14.13 -28.81
C ASP A 222 32.48 14.78 -29.96
N ALA A 223 31.38 14.15 -30.38
CA ALA A 223 30.52 14.68 -31.42
C ALA A 223 29.55 15.77 -30.92
N VAL A 224 29.35 15.89 -29.60
CA VAL A 224 28.54 16.96 -29.00
C VAL A 224 29.34 18.25 -28.93
N ASP A 225 28.87 19.28 -29.64
CA ASP A 225 29.30 20.65 -29.38
C ASP A 225 28.62 21.16 -28.11
N LEU A 226 29.40 21.36 -27.05
CA LEU A 226 28.88 21.81 -25.76
C LEU A 226 28.25 23.22 -25.80
N GLN A 227 28.46 23.99 -26.86
CA GLN A 227 27.80 25.28 -27.10
C GLN A 227 26.59 25.17 -28.03
N ASN A 228 26.39 24.02 -28.69
CA ASN A 228 25.29 23.76 -29.61
C ASN A 228 24.88 22.28 -29.56
N VAL A 229 24.37 21.87 -28.40
CA VAL A 229 23.96 20.48 -28.16
C VAL A 229 22.85 20.08 -29.14
N ASN A 230 21.79 20.88 -29.25
CA ASN A 230 20.64 20.60 -30.12
C ASN A 230 21.05 20.38 -31.58
N GLY A 231 21.97 21.20 -32.11
CA GLY A 231 22.45 21.06 -33.49
C GLY A 231 23.38 19.86 -33.73
N THR A 232 23.93 19.24 -32.68
CA THR A 232 24.89 18.12 -32.79
C THR A 232 24.39 16.81 -32.18
N ALA A 233 23.23 16.80 -31.52
CA ALA A 233 22.69 15.63 -30.84
C ALA A 233 22.49 14.43 -31.78
N ALA A 234 21.98 14.65 -33.00
CA ALA A 234 21.82 13.57 -33.98
C ALA A 234 23.16 12.92 -34.35
N ALA A 235 24.21 13.72 -34.54
CA ALA A 235 25.55 13.22 -34.86
C ALA A 235 26.15 12.43 -33.69
N ALA A 236 25.88 12.84 -32.44
CA ALA A 236 26.28 12.10 -31.25
C ALA A 236 25.53 10.75 -31.12
N ARG A 237 24.21 10.74 -31.35
CA ARG A 237 23.40 9.50 -31.34
C ARG A 237 23.88 8.49 -32.37
N ALA A 238 24.25 8.94 -33.58
CA ALA A 238 24.80 8.07 -34.62
C ALA A 238 26.08 7.33 -34.18
N ARG A 239 26.81 7.82 -33.15
CA ARG A 239 27.98 7.12 -32.58
C ARG A 239 27.61 5.98 -31.63
N LEU A 240 26.36 5.93 -31.17
CA LEU A 240 25.84 4.94 -30.23
C LEU A 240 25.02 3.83 -30.92
N GLU A 241 24.52 4.08 -32.14
CA GLU A 241 23.65 3.13 -32.87
C GLU A 241 24.21 1.72 -32.96
N GLY A 242 25.50 1.57 -33.29
CA GLY A 242 26.14 0.26 -33.41
C GLY A 242 26.08 -0.54 -32.12
N VAL A 243 26.44 0.08 -30.99
CA VAL A 243 26.43 -0.61 -29.69
C VAL A 243 25.02 -0.86 -29.16
N LEU A 244 24.06 0.02 -29.46
CA LEU A 244 22.65 -0.16 -29.07
C LEU A 244 21.94 -1.26 -29.86
N ALA A 245 22.40 -1.56 -31.08
CA ALA A 245 21.80 -2.57 -31.95
C ALA A 245 22.34 -4.00 -31.73
N GLU A 246 23.36 -4.18 -30.88
CA GLU A 246 23.92 -5.50 -30.58
C GLU A 246 22.97 -6.29 -29.66
N PRO A 247 22.49 -7.48 -30.08
CA PRO A 247 21.44 -8.20 -29.38
C PRO A 247 21.92 -8.81 -28.06
N ALA A 248 21.00 -9.02 -27.12
CA ALA A 248 21.28 -9.74 -25.89
C ALA A 248 21.79 -11.16 -26.20
N VAL A 249 22.68 -11.67 -25.35
CA VAL A 249 23.17 -13.03 -25.50
C VAL A 249 22.01 -14.02 -25.34
N PRO A 250 22.00 -15.17 -26.05
CA PRO A 250 20.86 -16.10 -26.00
C PRO A 250 20.52 -16.63 -24.61
N SER A 251 21.46 -16.61 -23.67
CA SER A 251 21.30 -17.04 -22.28
C SER A 251 20.92 -15.90 -21.32
N ALA A 252 20.65 -14.69 -21.82
CA ALA A 252 20.27 -13.56 -20.99
C ALA A 252 19.01 -13.88 -20.17
N HIS A 253 18.92 -13.29 -18.98
CA HIS A 253 17.71 -13.32 -18.17
C HIS A 253 16.61 -12.53 -18.86
N HIS A 254 15.37 -13.00 -18.78
CA HIS A 254 14.20 -12.37 -19.37
C HIS A 254 13.38 -11.68 -18.27
N ILE A 255 13.02 -10.41 -18.49
CA ILE A 255 12.21 -9.62 -17.56
C ILE A 255 10.92 -9.21 -18.26
N SER A 256 9.79 -9.68 -17.72
CA SER A 256 8.46 -9.14 -18.04
C SER A 256 8.26 -7.87 -17.21
N ALA A 257 8.45 -6.71 -17.84
CA ALA A 257 8.05 -5.45 -17.25
C ALA A 257 6.52 -5.34 -17.27
N VAL A 258 5.95 -4.95 -16.13
CA VAL A 258 4.52 -4.62 -16.01
C VAL A 258 4.42 -3.23 -15.46
N GLY A 259 3.76 -2.31 -16.18
CA GLY A 259 3.50 -0.98 -15.65
C GLY A 259 2.71 -1.11 -14.35
N HIS A 260 3.19 -0.50 -13.28
CA HIS A 260 2.59 -0.67 -11.97
C HIS A 260 2.68 0.63 -11.17
N ALA A 261 1.67 0.86 -10.34
CA ALA A 261 1.66 1.92 -9.36
C ALA A 261 1.00 1.37 -8.11
N HIS A 262 1.80 0.89 -7.17
CA HIS A 262 1.30 0.58 -5.84
C HIS A 262 0.80 1.90 -5.22
N ILE A 263 -0.45 1.92 -4.74
CA ILE A 263 -1.00 3.13 -4.12
C ILE A 263 -1.63 2.71 -2.80
N ASP A 264 -1.07 3.18 -1.70
CA ASP A 264 -1.63 2.86 -0.40
C ASP A 264 -3.00 3.49 -0.23
N SER A 265 -4.00 2.64 0.06
CA SER A 265 -5.37 3.09 0.28
C SER A 265 -5.41 4.17 1.36
N ALA A 266 -4.62 4.02 2.41
CA ALA A 266 -4.23 5.09 3.31
C ALA A 266 -2.94 4.71 4.06
N TRP A 267 -1.94 5.59 4.02
CA TRP A 267 -0.69 5.41 4.75
C TRP A 267 -0.24 6.73 5.36
N LEU A 268 0.50 7.54 4.60
CA LEU A 268 0.93 8.88 4.99
C LEU A 268 -0.06 9.96 4.58
N TRP A 269 -1.25 9.58 4.13
CA TRP A 269 -2.35 10.45 3.72
C TRP A 269 -3.68 9.78 4.07
N PRO A 270 -4.77 10.56 4.24
CA PRO A 270 -6.11 10.02 4.49
C PRO A 270 -6.75 9.42 3.21
N LEU A 271 -7.78 8.58 3.38
CA LEU A 271 -8.51 7.92 2.28
C LEU A 271 -8.97 8.90 1.20
N ARG A 272 -9.43 10.09 1.61
CA ARG A 272 -9.90 11.14 0.68
C ARG A 272 -8.83 11.59 -0.31
N GLU A 273 -7.54 11.56 0.08
CA GLU A 273 -6.44 11.91 -0.82
C GLU A 273 -6.17 10.80 -1.83
N THR A 274 -6.34 9.54 -1.41
CA THR A 274 -6.09 8.40 -2.29
C THR A 274 -7.02 8.39 -3.50
N VAL A 275 -8.28 8.82 -3.33
CA VAL A 275 -9.21 9.01 -4.46
C VAL A 275 -8.57 9.89 -5.56
N ARG A 276 -7.88 10.97 -5.16
CA ARG A 276 -7.19 11.89 -6.07
C ARG A 276 -5.89 11.30 -6.62
N LYS A 277 -5.12 10.60 -5.78
CA LYS A 277 -3.90 9.85 -6.19
C LYS A 277 -4.17 8.86 -7.30
N VAL A 278 -5.21 8.05 -7.14
CA VAL A 278 -5.63 7.07 -8.13
C VAL A 278 -6.07 7.78 -9.41
N ALA A 279 -6.85 8.86 -9.32
CA ALA A 279 -7.27 9.63 -10.50
C ALA A 279 -6.08 10.20 -11.31
N ARG A 280 -5.09 10.77 -10.62
CA ARG A 280 -3.85 11.30 -11.23
C ARG A 280 -3.04 10.21 -11.89
N THR A 281 -2.84 9.09 -11.20
CA THR A 281 -2.06 7.96 -11.70
C THR A 281 -2.74 7.30 -12.89
N THR A 282 -4.02 6.97 -12.79
CA THR A 282 -4.79 6.39 -13.91
C THR A 282 -4.86 7.32 -15.13
N SER A 283 -4.92 8.63 -14.93
CA SER A 283 -4.82 9.61 -16.04
C SER A 283 -3.44 9.59 -16.71
N ASN A 284 -2.36 9.41 -15.94
CA ASN A 284 -1.02 9.23 -16.50
C ASN A 284 -0.91 7.93 -17.31
N MET A 285 -1.36 6.81 -16.73
CA MET A 285 -1.22 5.51 -17.37
C MET A 285 -2.08 5.40 -18.63
N THR A 286 -3.29 5.94 -18.62
CA THR A 286 -4.14 5.97 -19.83
C THR A 286 -3.55 6.87 -20.92
N ALA A 287 -2.88 7.98 -20.57
CA ALA A 287 -2.14 8.78 -21.54
C ALA A 287 -0.94 8.03 -22.13
N LEU A 288 -0.15 7.35 -21.30
CA LEU A 288 0.97 6.53 -21.79
C LEU A 288 0.50 5.37 -22.66
N ILE A 289 -0.61 4.71 -22.33
CA ILE A 289 -1.22 3.68 -23.17
C ILE A 289 -1.64 4.24 -24.54
N GLU A 290 -2.11 5.48 -24.60
CA GLU A 290 -2.44 6.11 -25.90
C GLU A 290 -1.19 6.40 -26.74
N ASP A 291 -0.08 6.79 -26.10
CA ASP A 291 1.17 7.17 -26.78
C ASP A 291 2.08 5.97 -27.11
N GLU A 292 2.03 4.89 -26.32
CA GLU A 292 3.00 3.78 -26.34
C GLU A 292 2.29 2.43 -26.62
N PRO A 293 2.33 1.92 -27.86
CA PRO A 293 1.54 0.75 -28.27
C PRO A 293 1.82 -0.54 -27.49
N ASP A 294 3.09 -0.77 -27.13
CA ASP A 294 3.55 -1.98 -26.43
C ASP A 294 3.31 -1.92 -24.91
N PHE A 295 3.02 -0.74 -24.36
CA PHE A 295 2.93 -0.54 -22.91
C PHE A 295 1.67 -1.19 -22.34
N VAL A 296 1.85 -1.87 -21.20
CA VAL A 296 0.77 -2.46 -20.41
C VAL A 296 0.88 -2.03 -18.95
N PHE A 297 -0.26 -1.76 -18.33
CA PHE A 297 -0.35 -1.31 -16.94
C PHE A 297 -1.29 -2.21 -16.15
N ALA A 298 -0.89 -2.67 -14.98
CA ALA A 298 -1.71 -3.47 -14.07
C ALA A 298 -2.06 -2.69 -12.81
N MET A 299 -3.32 -2.83 -12.34
CA MET A 299 -3.81 -2.21 -11.10
C MET A 299 -4.67 -3.19 -10.30
N SER A 300 -4.29 -3.40 -9.05
CA SER A 300 -4.71 -4.53 -8.20
C SER A 300 -6.02 -4.32 -7.41
N GLN A 301 -6.20 -3.14 -6.80
CA GLN A 301 -7.19 -2.94 -5.73
C GLN A 301 -8.57 -2.55 -6.29
N ALA A 302 -9.57 -3.44 -6.30
CA ALA A 302 -10.91 -3.13 -6.82
C ALA A 302 -11.56 -1.88 -6.20
N GLN A 303 -11.30 -1.61 -4.91
CA GLN A 303 -11.73 -0.38 -4.24
C GLN A 303 -11.26 0.90 -4.94
N GLN A 304 -10.05 0.91 -5.51
CA GLN A 304 -9.52 2.08 -6.22
C GLN A 304 -10.23 2.31 -7.55
N TRP A 305 -10.55 1.24 -8.27
CA TRP A 305 -11.39 1.30 -9.46
C TRP A 305 -12.78 1.83 -9.12
N ALA A 306 -13.38 1.36 -8.02
CA ALA A 306 -14.67 1.84 -7.55
C ALA A 306 -14.64 3.35 -7.22
N TRP A 307 -13.57 3.84 -6.58
CA TRP A 307 -13.40 5.28 -6.33
C TRP A 307 -13.28 6.12 -7.59
N VAL A 308 -12.54 5.64 -8.61
CA VAL A 308 -12.47 6.36 -9.90
C VAL A 308 -13.84 6.39 -10.57
N LYS A 309 -14.55 5.25 -10.59
CA LYS A 309 -15.91 5.17 -11.15
C LYS A 309 -16.87 6.13 -10.45
N GLU A 310 -16.82 6.21 -9.12
CA GLU A 310 -17.73 7.03 -8.32
C GLU A 310 -17.38 8.52 -8.35
N HIS A 311 -16.11 8.86 -8.14
CA HIS A 311 -15.70 10.24 -7.87
C HIS A 311 -15.04 10.94 -9.05
N ARG A 312 -14.65 10.20 -10.10
CA ARG A 312 -13.93 10.71 -11.28
C ARG A 312 -14.44 10.05 -12.58
N PRO A 313 -15.74 10.16 -12.90
CA PRO A 313 -16.33 9.54 -14.08
C PRO A 313 -15.66 9.95 -15.40
N GLU A 314 -15.06 11.15 -15.44
CA GLU A 314 -14.30 11.67 -16.57
C GLU A 314 -12.98 10.90 -16.80
N VAL A 315 -12.35 10.41 -15.73
CA VAL A 315 -11.16 9.54 -15.80
C VAL A 315 -11.59 8.09 -16.08
N TRP A 316 -12.68 7.65 -15.46
CA TRP A 316 -13.23 6.29 -15.62
C TRP A 316 -13.48 5.92 -17.10
N ALA A 317 -13.98 6.86 -17.90
CA ALA A 317 -14.22 6.61 -19.32
C ALA A 317 -12.95 6.19 -20.09
N ARG A 318 -11.80 6.82 -19.79
CA ARG A 318 -10.50 6.48 -20.40
C ARG A 318 -10.00 5.14 -19.91
N VAL A 319 -10.18 4.84 -18.62
CA VAL A 319 -9.82 3.54 -18.03
C VAL A 319 -10.59 2.41 -18.73
N LYS A 320 -11.92 2.52 -18.86
CA LYS A 320 -12.73 1.49 -19.54
C LYS A 320 -12.28 1.23 -20.98
N LYS A 321 -11.94 2.29 -21.73
CA LYS A 321 -11.40 2.17 -23.09
C LYS A 321 -10.09 1.36 -23.07
N ALA A 322 -9.14 1.72 -22.22
CA ALA A 322 -7.85 1.05 -22.12
C ALA A 322 -7.95 -0.42 -21.63
N VAL A 323 -8.94 -0.74 -20.79
CA VAL A 323 -9.26 -2.12 -20.40
C VAL A 323 -9.84 -2.91 -21.59
N ALA A 324 -10.76 -2.33 -22.35
CA ALA A 324 -11.33 -2.99 -23.53
C ALA A 324 -10.28 -3.26 -24.61
N GLU A 325 -9.22 -2.44 -24.66
CA GLU A 325 -8.04 -2.65 -25.52
C GLU A 325 -7.05 -3.69 -24.95
N GLY A 326 -7.26 -4.18 -23.72
CA GLY A 326 -6.44 -5.20 -23.07
C GLY A 326 -5.10 -4.71 -22.53
N ARG A 327 -4.86 -3.39 -22.48
CA ARG A 327 -3.57 -2.79 -22.09
C ARG A 327 -3.59 -2.14 -20.70
N PHE A 328 -4.78 -1.87 -20.16
CA PHE A 328 -4.97 -1.60 -18.74
C PHE A 328 -5.59 -2.85 -18.11
N VAL A 329 -4.79 -3.59 -17.34
CA VAL A 329 -5.11 -4.92 -16.82
C VAL A 329 -5.66 -4.82 -15.39
N PRO A 330 -6.93 -5.22 -15.14
CA PRO A 330 -7.40 -5.49 -13.80
C PRO A 330 -6.62 -6.66 -13.20
N ALA A 331 -5.91 -6.44 -12.10
CA ALA A 331 -5.06 -7.45 -11.48
C ALA A 331 -5.52 -7.83 -10.07
N GLY A 332 -5.02 -8.95 -9.53
CA GLY A 332 -5.05 -9.31 -8.11
C GLY A 332 -6.39 -9.83 -7.54
N GLY A 333 -7.54 -9.34 -8.01
CA GLY A 333 -8.86 -9.90 -7.69
C GLY A 333 -9.37 -9.69 -6.25
N MET A 334 -8.66 -8.94 -5.41
CA MET A 334 -9.09 -8.58 -4.04
C MET A 334 -9.71 -7.18 -3.99
N TRP A 335 -10.55 -6.92 -3.00
CA TRP A 335 -11.14 -5.60 -2.77
C TRP A 335 -10.07 -4.55 -2.46
N VAL A 336 -9.15 -4.89 -1.56
CA VAL A 336 -7.91 -4.14 -1.32
C VAL A 336 -6.73 -5.11 -1.19
N GLU A 337 -5.50 -4.59 -1.30
CA GLU A 337 -4.30 -5.31 -0.89
C GLU A 337 -4.26 -5.36 0.64
N SER A 338 -4.92 -6.36 1.21
CA SER A 338 -5.14 -6.44 2.65
C SER A 338 -3.91 -6.94 3.40
N ASP A 339 -3.88 -6.69 4.72
CA ASP A 339 -3.12 -7.56 5.61
C ASP A 339 -3.66 -9.00 5.50
N THR A 340 -2.81 -10.00 5.73
CA THR A 340 -3.23 -11.41 5.65
C THR A 340 -3.05 -12.18 6.96
N ASN A 341 -2.58 -11.52 8.01
CA ASN A 341 -2.38 -12.13 9.32
C ASN A 341 -3.57 -11.91 10.27
N MET A 342 -4.12 -10.69 10.29
CA MET A 342 -5.12 -10.26 11.26
C MET A 342 -6.57 -10.51 10.82
N PRO A 343 -6.97 -10.32 9.54
CA PRO A 343 -8.32 -10.63 9.11
C PRO A 343 -8.70 -12.09 9.33
N GLY A 344 -9.96 -12.35 9.72
CA GLY A 344 -10.48 -13.71 9.79
C GLY A 344 -10.65 -14.35 8.40
N SER A 345 -10.72 -15.68 8.33
CA SER A 345 -10.85 -16.41 7.06
C SER A 345 -12.07 -16.01 6.23
N GLU A 346 -13.19 -15.69 6.88
CA GLU A 346 -14.38 -15.18 6.17
C GLU A 346 -14.09 -13.81 5.54
N ALA A 347 -13.46 -12.88 6.27
CA ALA A 347 -13.11 -11.57 5.72
C ALA A 347 -12.12 -11.71 4.56
N MET A 348 -11.16 -12.63 4.65
CA MET A 348 -10.26 -12.95 3.54
C MET A 348 -11.00 -13.50 2.32
N ALA A 349 -11.97 -14.40 2.51
CA ALA A 349 -12.84 -14.84 1.41
C ALA A 349 -13.64 -13.66 0.82
N ARG A 350 -14.13 -12.74 1.66
CA ARG A 350 -14.86 -11.53 1.24
C ARG A 350 -13.97 -10.56 0.46
N GLN A 351 -12.67 -10.45 0.76
CA GLN A 351 -11.73 -9.68 -0.08
C GLN A 351 -11.81 -10.15 -1.54
N PHE A 352 -11.75 -11.46 -1.79
CA PHE A 352 -11.89 -12.02 -3.14
C PHE A 352 -13.30 -11.91 -3.70
N VAL A 353 -14.34 -12.20 -2.91
CA VAL A 353 -15.73 -12.14 -3.39
C VAL A 353 -16.08 -10.73 -3.87
N HIS A 354 -15.76 -9.70 -3.10
CA HIS A 354 -16.07 -8.31 -3.49
C HIS A 354 -15.13 -7.81 -4.59
N GLY A 355 -13.84 -8.17 -4.56
CA GLY A 355 -12.88 -7.80 -5.61
C GLY A 355 -13.20 -8.41 -6.96
N LYS A 356 -13.32 -9.74 -7.03
CA LYS A 356 -13.65 -10.46 -8.27
C LYS A 356 -15.02 -10.10 -8.81
N ARG A 357 -16.04 -9.97 -7.95
CA ARG A 357 -17.37 -9.55 -8.39
C ARG A 357 -17.33 -8.18 -9.07
N PHE A 358 -16.58 -7.22 -8.51
CA PHE A 358 -16.43 -5.92 -9.15
C PHE A 358 -15.84 -6.04 -10.57
N PHE A 359 -14.76 -6.80 -10.76
CA PHE A 359 -14.16 -6.96 -12.08
C PHE A 359 -15.02 -7.76 -13.07
N LEU A 360 -15.76 -8.77 -12.58
CA LEU A 360 -16.74 -9.50 -13.37
C LEU A 360 -17.89 -8.60 -13.82
N ASP A 361 -18.46 -7.80 -12.91
CA ASP A 361 -19.61 -6.94 -13.20
C ASP A 361 -19.23 -5.78 -14.14
N GLU A 362 -18.05 -5.19 -13.96
CA GLU A 362 -17.62 -4.03 -14.77
C GLU A 362 -17.00 -4.42 -16.12
N PHE A 363 -16.28 -5.54 -16.19
CA PHE A 363 -15.43 -5.89 -17.33
C PHE A 363 -15.61 -7.31 -17.86
N GLY A 364 -16.33 -8.18 -17.13
CA GLY A 364 -16.41 -9.61 -17.46
C GLY A 364 -15.08 -10.35 -17.30
N ILE A 365 -14.16 -9.81 -16.49
CA ILE A 365 -12.82 -10.35 -16.27
C ILE A 365 -12.77 -11.04 -14.91
N GLU A 366 -12.32 -12.29 -14.90
CA GLU A 366 -11.97 -13.03 -13.69
C GLU A 366 -10.44 -13.06 -13.54
N ASN A 367 -9.92 -12.57 -12.42
CA ASN A 367 -8.48 -12.53 -12.18
C ASN A 367 -7.95 -13.93 -11.83
N ASP A 368 -6.89 -14.37 -12.51
CA ASP A 368 -6.24 -15.66 -12.28
C ASP A 368 -5.14 -15.58 -11.22
N GLU A 369 -4.71 -14.38 -10.84
CA GLU A 369 -3.66 -14.13 -9.87
C GLU A 369 -4.15 -13.34 -8.65
N ALA A 370 -3.55 -13.60 -7.50
CA ALA A 370 -3.53 -12.69 -6.37
C ALA A 370 -2.27 -11.80 -6.45
N TRP A 371 -2.41 -10.51 -6.16
CA TRP A 371 -1.34 -9.52 -6.26
C TRP A 371 -1.22 -8.77 -4.94
N LEU A 372 -0.20 -9.12 -4.14
CA LEU A 372 0.01 -8.64 -2.77
C LEU A 372 1.48 -8.24 -2.54
N PRO A 373 2.00 -7.23 -3.26
CA PRO A 373 3.42 -6.85 -3.20
C PRO A 373 3.86 -6.43 -1.80
N ASP A 374 3.03 -5.72 -1.04
CA ASP A 374 3.44 -5.06 0.21
C ASP A 374 2.83 -5.61 1.51
N THR A 375 2.17 -6.76 1.48
CA THR A 375 1.63 -7.38 2.70
C THR A 375 2.75 -7.84 3.66
N PHE A 376 2.57 -7.57 4.97
CA PHE A 376 3.56 -7.87 6.02
C PHE A 376 3.51 -9.33 6.52
N GLY A 377 3.81 -10.29 5.64
CA GLY A 377 3.81 -11.74 5.92
C GLY A 377 2.49 -12.41 5.54
N PHE A 378 2.52 -13.75 5.35
CA PHE A 378 1.38 -14.49 4.80
C PHE A 378 1.01 -15.76 5.57
N ALA A 379 -0.23 -15.80 6.05
CA ALA A 379 -0.78 -16.91 6.81
C ALA A 379 -0.81 -18.23 6.02
N ALA A 380 -0.49 -19.32 6.71
CA ALA A 380 -0.34 -20.66 6.12
C ALA A 380 -1.62 -21.28 5.53
N GLY A 381 -2.80 -20.70 5.80
CA GLY A 381 -4.08 -21.12 5.22
C GLY A 381 -4.45 -20.41 3.91
N LEU A 382 -3.71 -19.36 3.52
CA LEU A 382 -4.06 -18.52 2.38
C LEU A 382 -4.03 -19.23 1.01
N PRO A 383 -3.14 -20.23 0.74
CA PRO A 383 -3.17 -20.97 -0.52
C PRO A 383 -4.53 -21.61 -0.82
N GLN A 384 -5.18 -22.15 0.21
CA GLN A 384 -6.52 -22.74 0.09
C GLN A 384 -7.56 -21.69 -0.33
N ILE A 385 -7.51 -20.50 0.30
CA ILE A 385 -8.47 -19.41 0.02
C ILE A 385 -8.25 -18.86 -1.40
N ILE A 386 -7.00 -18.61 -1.80
CA ILE A 386 -6.65 -18.16 -3.16
C ILE A 386 -7.18 -19.16 -4.19
N LYS A 387 -6.95 -20.46 -3.96
CA LYS A 387 -7.41 -21.52 -4.87
C LYS A 387 -8.94 -21.60 -4.92
N ALA A 388 -9.61 -21.51 -3.77
CA ALA A 388 -11.06 -21.54 -3.67
C ALA A 388 -11.73 -20.33 -4.35
N ALA A 389 -11.05 -19.19 -4.39
CA ALA A 389 -11.45 -18.02 -5.14
C ALA A 389 -11.24 -18.15 -6.66
N GLY A 390 -10.71 -19.27 -7.14
CA GLY A 390 -10.45 -19.53 -8.57
C GLY A 390 -9.08 -19.06 -9.07
N SER A 391 -8.28 -18.41 -8.24
CA SER A 391 -6.95 -17.95 -8.64
C SER A 391 -5.92 -19.10 -8.63
N LYS A 392 -4.96 -19.03 -9.56
CA LYS A 392 -3.91 -20.01 -9.84
C LYS A 392 -2.55 -19.55 -9.33
N TRP A 393 -2.33 -18.24 -9.29
CA TRP A 393 -1.02 -17.63 -9.08
C TRP A 393 -1.02 -16.62 -7.93
N LEU A 394 0.17 -16.38 -7.37
CA LEU A 394 0.42 -15.31 -6.40
C LEU A 394 1.67 -14.53 -6.79
N LEU A 395 1.58 -13.21 -6.80
CA LEU A 395 2.72 -12.30 -6.78
C LEU A 395 2.83 -11.57 -5.45
N THR A 396 4.04 -11.53 -4.87
CA THR A 396 4.35 -10.67 -3.72
C THR A 396 5.83 -10.26 -3.71
N GLN A 397 6.20 -9.19 -3.00
CA GLN A 397 7.57 -8.67 -2.91
C GLN A 397 8.13 -8.73 -1.50
N LYS A 398 7.33 -8.43 -0.47
CA LYS A 398 7.83 -8.11 0.88
C LYS A 398 8.69 -9.19 1.54
N ILE A 399 8.51 -10.46 1.16
CA ILE A 399 9.34 -11.57 1.66
C ILE A 399 10.84 -11.37 1.35
N SER A 400 11.19 -10.65 0.27
CA SER A 400 12.57 -10.27 -0.06
C SER A 400 13.24 -9.36 0.99
N TRP A 401 12.45 -8.74 1.88
CA TRP A 401 12.96 -7.81 2.91
C TRP A 401 13.28 -8.48 4.25
N SER A 402 13.17 -9.81 4.33
CA SER A 402 13.52 -10.56 5.54
C SER A 402 14.96 -10.26 5.98
N GLN A 403 15.14 -9.75 7.20
CA GLN A 403 16.43 -9.25 7.68
C GLN A 403 17.44 -10.36 8.01
N THR A 404 16.94 -11.52 8.45
CA THR A 404 17.80 -12.60 8.96
C THR A 404 18.00 -13.69 7.92
N ASN A 405 16.93 -14.32 7.42
CA ASN A 405 17.04 -15.37 6.42
C ASN A 405 16.55 -14.86 5.07
N LYS A 406 17.44 -14.91 4.08
CA LYS A 406 17.07 -14.67 2.69
C LYS A 406 16.24 -15.84 2.18
N PHE A 407 15.07 -15.55 1.63
CA PHE A 407 14.20 -16.60 1.08
C PHE A 407 14.91 -17.33 -0.09
N PRO A 408 14.83 -18.67 -0.17
CA PRO A 408 15.68 -19.45 -1.07
C PRO A 408 15.24 -19.46 -2.54
N HIS A 409 14.03 -19.01 -2.86
CA HIS A 409 13.44 -19.10 -4.21
C HIS A 409 12.76 -17.80 -4.65
N HIS A 410 12.74 -17.53 -5.95
CA HIS A 410 11.88 -16.49 -6.53
C HIS A 410 10.67 -17.10 -7.22
N THR A 411 10.73 -18.36 -7.67
CA THR A 411 9.61 -19.06 -8.30
C THR A 411 9.45 -20.45 -7.66
N PHE A 412 8.30 -20.70 -7.03
CA PHE A 412 8.07 -21.91 -6.23
C PHE A 412 6.57 -22.26 -6.13
N ARG A 413 6.24 -23.42 -5.58
CA ARG A 413 4.88 -23.82 -5.20
C ARG A 413 4.68 -23.56 -3.71
N TRP A 414 3.83 -22.62 -3.38
CA TRP A 414 3.42 -22.38 -2.00
C TRP A 414 2.32 -23.35 -1.61
N GLU A 415 2.59 -24.21 -0.64
CA GLU A 415 1.68 -25.22 -0.10
C GLU A 415 1.11 -24.77 1.26
N GLY A 416 -0.22 -24.71 1.34
CA GLY A 416 -0.93 -24.41 2.58
C GLY A 416 -0.97 -25.61 3.53
N ILE A 417 -1.43 -25.39 4.77
CA ILE A 417 -1.52 -26.43 5.80
C ILE A 417 -2.45 -27.62 5.44
N ASP A 418 -3.29 -27.46 4.42
CA ASP A 418 -4.20 -28.48 3.90
C ASP A 418 -3.63 -29.24 2.68
N GLY A 419 -2.42 -28.88 2.23
CA GLY A 419 -1.79 -29.43 1.03
C GLY A 419 -2.18 -28.73 -0.28
N THR A 420 -3.03 -27.69 -0.25
CA THR A 420 -3.35 -26.90 -1.45
C THR A 420 -2.13 -26.12 -1.91
N ARG A 421 -1.83 -26.13 -3.22
CA ARG A 421 -0.67 -25.44 -3.81
C ARG A 421 -1.07 -24.30 -4.74
N ILE A 422 -0.34 -23.19 -4.64
CA ILE A 422 -0.39 -22.03 -5.54
C ILE A 422 1.00 -21.81 -6.15
N PHE A 423 1.09 -21.49 -7.45
CA PHE A 423 2.35 -21.09 -8.04
C PHE A 423 2.65 -19.65 -7.64
N THR A 424 3.83 -19.40 -7.09
CA THR A 424 4.16 -18.12 -6.45
C THR A 424 5.45 -17.57 -7.04
N HIS A 425 5.42 -16.29 -7.36
CA HIS A 425 6.59 -15.55 -7.83
C HIS A 425 6.88 -14.32 -6.97
N PHE A 426 8.14 -14.14 -6.61
CA PHE A 426 8.68 -12.91 -6.03
C PHE A 426 9.63 -12.26 -7.05
N PRO A 427 9.41 -10.99 -7.45
CA PRO A 427 10.34 -10.31 -8.35
C PRO A 427 11.77 -10.23 -7.76
N PRO A 428 12.81 -10.69 -8.47
CA PRO A 428 14.19 -10.68 -7.99
C PRO A 428 14.85 -9.29 -7.97
N VAL A 429 14.15 -8.28 -8.45
CA VAL A 429 14.56 -6.88 -8.40
C VAL A 429 14.42 -6.29 -6.97
N ASP A 430 13.85 -7.04 -6.03
CA ASP A 430 13.66 -6.67 -4.61
C ASP A 430 12.79 -5.41 -4.36
N THR A 431 12.03 -5.00 -5.38
CA THR A 431 11.14 -3.82 -5.34
C THR A 431 9.96 -4.00 -6.30
N TYR A 432 8.81 -3.44 -5.94
CA TYR A 432 7.67 -3.27 -6.84
C TYR A 432 7.59 -1.87 -7.46
N ASN A 433 8.66 -1.08 -7.27
CA ASN A 433 8.87 0.27 -7.81
C ASN A 433 10.08 0.30 -8.77
N CYS A 434 10.19 -0.69 -9.68
CA CYS A 434 11.32 -0.76 -10.61
C CYS A 434 11.33 0.48 -11.51
N SER A 435 12.50 1.12 -11.62
CA SER A 435 12.71 2.34 -12.41
C SER A 435 13.49 2.10 -13.70
N MET A 436 13.68 0.83 -14.07
CA MET A 436 14.45 0.40 -15.25
C MET A 436 15.90 0.90 -15.22
N LYS A 437 16.48 1.13 -14.04
CA LYS A 437 17.89 1.46 -13.91
C LYS A 437 18.75 0.24 -14.23
N GLY A 438 19.90 0.45 -14.88
CA GLY A 438 20.83 -0.63 -15.20
C GLY A 438 21.22 -1.47 -13.97
N SER A 439 21.39 -0.83 -12.80
CA SER A 439 21.67 -1.52 -11.53
C SER A 439 20.53 -2.41 -11.05
N GLU A 440 19.26 -2.00 -11.23
CA GLU A 440 18.07 -2.79 -10.88
C GLU A 440 17.94 -4.02 -11.81
N ILE A 441 18.13 -3.81 -13.11
CA ILE A 441 18.05 -4.86 -14.13
C ILE A 441 19.18 -5.89 -13.95
N ALA A 442 20.40 -5.42 -13.71
CA ALA A 442 21.53 -6.28 -13.42
C ALA A 442 21.37 -7.00 -12.07
N HIS A 443 20.81 -6.32 -11.04
CA HIS A 443 20.48 -6.94 -9.77
C HIS A 443 19.44 -8.06 -9.94
N ALA A 444 18.33 -7.82 -10.64
CA ALA A 444 17.30 -8.82 -10.91
C ALA A 444 17.91 -10.09 -11.53
N ALA A 445 18.72 -9.93 -12.58
CA ALA A 445 19.41 -11.03 -13.24
C ALA A 445 20.44 -11.73 -12.33
N ARG A 446 21.17 -11.01 -11.47
CA ARG A 446 22.14 -11.60 -10.52
C ARG A 446 21.47 -12.23 -9.29
N ASN A 447 20.34 -11.72 -8.85
CA ASN A 447 19.69 -12.10 -7.62
C ASN A 447 18.73 -13.29 -7.77
N PHE A 448 18.16 -13.51 -8.97
CA PHE A 448 17.26 -14.63 -9.26
C PHE A 448 17.85 -15.97 -8.74
N LYS A 449 17.08 -16.72 -7.94
CA LYS A 449 17.60 -17.90 -7.21
C LYS A 449 17.45 -19.18 -8.01
N ASP A 450 16.47 -19.26 -8.89
CA ASP A 450 16.10 -20.48 -9.63
C ASP A 450 16.83 -20.59 -10.98
N LYS A 451 18.04 -20.03 -11.04
CA LYS A 451 18.88 -20.02 -12.24
C LYS A 451 19.31 -21.42 -12.66
N GLY A 452 19.48 -21.59 -13.97
CA GLY A 452 19.91 -22.86 -14.58
C GLY A 452 18.78 -23.83 -14.86
N VAL A 453 17.61 -23.62 -14.24
CA VAL A 453 16.34 -24.30 -14.56
C VAL A 453 15.28 -23.32 -15.08
N ALA A 454 15.34 -22.05 -14.66
CA ALA A 454 14.56 -20.95 -15.20
C ALA A 454 15.43 -19.70 -15.39
N ARG A 455 14.94 -18.75 -16.19
CA ARG A 455 15.59 -17.45 -16.44
C ARG A 455 14.59 -16.32 -16.70
N HIS A 456 13.35 -16.48 -16.25
CA HIS A 456 12.28 -15.51 -16.47
C HIS A 456 11.76 -14.95 -15.15
N SER A 457 11.67 -13.63 -15.03
CA SER A 457 11.07 -12.96 -13.88
C SER A 457 10.20 -11.78 -14.28
N LEU A 458 9.31 -11.37 -13.38
CA LEU A 458 8.51 -10.16 -13.53
C LEU A 458 9.20 -8.96 -12.87
N ALA A 459 8.96 -7.74 -13.36
CA ALA A 459 9.35 -6.49 -12.71
C ALA A 459 8.18 -5.49 -12.72
N PRO A 460 7.51 -5.23 -11.57
CA PRO A 460 6.53 -4.16 -11.47
C PRO A 460 7.26 -2.81 -11.60
N THR A 461 6.85 -1.99 -12.56
CA THR A 461 7.62 -0.85 -13.06
C THR A 461 6.87 0.46 -12.90
N GLY A 462 7.40 1.38 -12.11
CA GLY A 462 6.80 2.69 -11.86
C GLY A 462 7.10 3.22 -10.47
N TRP A 463 6.66 4.44 -10.22
CA TRP A 463 6.63 5.01 -8.87
C TRP A 463 5.33 4.59 -8.17
N GLY A 464 5.47 3.87 -7.06
CA GLY A 464 4.36 3.41 -6.22
C GLY A 464 4.39 4.05 -4.83
N ASP A 465 3.90 3.30 -3.84
CA ASP A 465 3.56 3.67 -2.46
C ASP A 465 2.50 4.79 -2.37
N GLY A 466 2.73 5.93 -3.03
CA GLY A 466 1.80 7.06 -3.10
C GLY A 466 1.26 7.41 -4.49
N GLY A 467 1.56 6.58 -5.49
CA GLY A 467 1.19 6.77 -6.88
C GLY A 467 2.26 7.48 -7.73
N GLY A 468 1.89 7.78 -8.97
CA GLY A 468 2.80 8.30 -9.99
C GLY A 468 2.86 7.38 -11.21
N GLY A 469 3.13 6.09 -10.97
CA GLY A 469 3.20 5.03 -11.97
C GLY A 469 4.43 5.11 -12.87
N THR A 470 4.37 4.42 -14.01
CA THR A 470 5.43 4.40 -15.01
C THR A 470 5.61 5.78 -15.67
N THR A 471 6.83 6.16 -16.04
CA THR A 471 7.10 7.41 -16.78
C THR A 471 7.54 7.14 -18.22
N ARG A 472 7.50 8.16 -19.10
CA ARG A 472 8.00 8.05 -20.48
C ARG A 472 9.48 7.65 -20.54
N GLU A 473 10.27 8.09 -19.55
CA GLU A 473 11.68 7.74 -19.43
C GLU A 473 11.86 6.25 -19.13
N MET A 474 11.04 5.68 -18.23
CA MET A 474 11.06 4.23 -17.96
C MET A 474 10.69 3.41 -19.19
N ILE A 475 9.69 3.85 -19.97
CA ILE A 475 9.31 3.21 -21.24
C ILE A 475 10.44 3.28 -22.25
N ALA A 476 11.07 4.45 -22.38
CA ALA A 476 12.21 4.63 -23.29
C ALA A 476 13.41 3.78 -22.90
N LYS A 477 13.72 3.64 -21.60
CA LYS A 477 14.75 2.74 -21.08
C LYS A 477 14.40 1.28 -21.40
N ALA A 478 13.19 0.83 -21.10
CA ALA A 478 12.73 -0.52 -21.42
C ALA A 478 12.86 -0.83 -22.92
N ALA A 479 12.59 0.14 -23.80
CA ALA A 479 12.77 -0.01 -25.24
C ALA A 479 14.23 -0.27 -25.64
N ARG A 480 15.21 0.38 -25.01
CA ARG A 480 16.65 0.10 -25.24
C ARG A 480 17.07 -1.25 -24.67
N LEU A 481 16.45 -1.65 -23.56
CA LEU A 481 16.75 -2.91 -22.86
C LEU A 481 16.04 -4.12 -23.47
N ARG A 482 15.25 -3.93 -24.54
CA ARG A 482 14.51 -4.99 -25.22
C ARG A 482 15.40 -6.16 -25.61
N ASP A 483 16.55 -5.84 -26.22
CA ASP A 483 17.49 -6.82 -26.75
C ASP A 483 18.90 -6.21 -26.81
N LEU A 484 19.49 -5.90 -25.65
CA LEU A 484 20.78 -5.21 -25.56
C LEU A 484 21.88 -6.12 -25.00
N GLU A 485 22.96 -6.30 -25.76
CA GLU A 485 24.10 -7.12 -25.35
C GLU A 485 24.70 -6.63 -24.03
N GLY A 486 24.79 -7.54 -23.06
CA GLY A 486 25.30 -7.29 -21.71
C GLY A 486 24.22 -7.08 -20.66
N SER A 487 22.96 -6.86 -21.07
CA SER A 487 21.81 -6.69 -20.18
C SER A 487 20.91 -7.94 -20.17
N ALA A 488 20.02 -8.02 -19.18
CA ALA A 488 18.79 -8.81 -19.31
C ALA A 488 17.88 -8.19 -20.39
N THR A 489 17.06 -9.02 -21.04
CA THR A 489 16.06 -8.54 -22.01
C THR A 489 14.81 -8.09 -21.28
N VAL A 490 14.19 -7.00 -21.72
CA VAL A 490 12.97 -6.45 -21.12
C VAL A 490 11.83 -6.42 -22.13
N ALA A 491 10.66 -6.96 -21.77
CA ALA A 491 9.45 -6.88 -22.58
C ALA A 491 8.26 -6.44 -21.73
N TRP A 492 7.39 -5.59 -22.28
CA TRP A 492 6.10 -5.26 -21.64
C TRP A 492 5.12 -6.41 -21.83
N GLU A 493 4.65 -7.00 -20.74
CA GLU A 493 3.76 -8.17 -20.77
C GLU A 493 2.71 -8.10 -19.66
N THR A 494 1.56 -8.74 -19.88
CA THR A 494 0.54 -8.82 -18.83
C THR A 494 1.00 -9.78 -17.73
N PRO A 495 0.53 -9.61 -16.48
CA PRO A 495 0.80 -10.57 -15.40
C PRO A 495 0.48 -12.02 -15.80
N ALA A 496 -0.66 -12.24 -16.47
CA ALA A 496 -1.07 -13.57 -16.92
C ALA A 496 -0.07 -14.19 -17.90
N LYS A 497 0.39 -13.41 -18.89
CA LYS A 497 1.37 -13.89 -19.87
C LYS A 497 2.69 -14.28 -19.20
N PHE A 498 3.17 -13.48 -18.25
CA PHE A 498 4.35 -13.82 -17.45
C PHE A 498 4.16 -15.16 -16.72
N PHE A 499 3.06 -15.32 -15.97
CA PHE A 499 2.85 -16.53 -15.18
C PHE A 499 2.70 -17.78 -16.04
N GLU A 500 2.00 -17.70 -17.18
CA GLU A 500 1.90 -18.80 -18.15
C GLU A 500 3.29 -19.23 -18.66
N GLN A 501 4.15 -18.27 -19.00
CA GLN A 501 5.50 -18.54 -19.50
C GLN A 501 6.42 -19.08 -18.40
N ALA A 502 6.38 -18.49 -17.21
CA ALA A 502 7.20 -18.92 -16.07
C ALA A 502 6.81 -20.32 -15.56
N GLU A 503 5.52 -20.63 -15.51
CA GLU A 503 5.02 -21.96 -15.11
C GLU A 503 5.34 -23.02 -16.19
N ALA A 504 5.32 -22.66 -17.48
CA ALA A 504 5.73 -23.53 -18.57
C ALA A 504 7.26 -23.76 -18.60
N GLU A 505 8.06 -22.76 -18.27
CA GLU A 505 9.53 -22.86 -18.18
C GLU A 505 9.95 -23.74 -16.99
N TYR A 506 9.25 -23.64 -15.86
CA TYR A 506 9.61 -24.32 -14.61
C TYR A 506 8.50 -25.26 -14.12
N PRO A 507 8.32 -26.45 -14.73
CA PRO A 507 7.21 -27.35 -14.44
C PRO A 507 7.28 -28.01 -13.04
N ASP A 508 8.50 -28.24 -12.53
CA ASP A 508 8.76 -28.91 -11.23
C ASP A 508 9.49 -27.97 -10.23
N PRO A 509 8.88 -26.84 -9.85
CA PRO A 509 9.51 -25.89 -8.95
C PRO A 509 9.46 -26.39 -7.48
N PRO A 510 10.34 -25.88 -6.60
CA PRO A 510 10.41 -26.27 -5.20
C PRO A 510 9.12 -25.97 -4.45
N VAL A 511 8.86 -26.70 -3.36
CA VAL A 511 7.66 -26.52 -2.53
C VAL A 511 8.04 -25.86 -1.22
N TRP A 512 7.34 -24.77 -0.88
CA TRP A 512 7.40 -24.15 0.45
C TRP A 512 6.10 -24.46 1.21
N VAL A 513 6.20 -25.12 2.36
CA VAL A 513 5.04 -25.55 3.15
C VAL A 513 4.81 -24.61 4.33
N GLY A 514 3.58 -24.14 4.49
CA GLY A 514 3.15 -23.38 5.66
C GLY A 514 3.22 -21.87 5.45
N GLU A 515 3.58 -21.14 6.50
CA GLU A 515 3.59 -19.68 6.50
C GLU A 515 4.72 -19.11 5.65
N LEU A 516 4.47 -18.01 4.93
CA LEU A 516 5.54 -17.14 4.42
C LEU A 516 5.81 -16.08 5.50
N TYR A 517 6.60 -16.47 6.50
CA TYR A 517 6.92 -15.62 7.64
C TYR A 517 7.84 -14.47 7.22
N LEU A 518 7.39 -13.23 7.42
CA LEU A 518 8.21 -12.05 7.20
C LEU A 518 9.02 -11.74 8.45
N GLU A 519 10.34 -11.79 8.35
CA GLU A 519 11.25 -11.51 9.48
C GLU A 519 11.49 -10.00 9.69
N LEU A 520 10.40 -9.22 9.63
CA LEU A 520 10.37 -7.76 9.68
C LEU A 520 8.94 -7.30 10.07
N HIS A 521 8.77 -6.08 10.56
CA HIS A 521 7.48 -5.43 10.84
C HIS A 521 6.59 -6.15 11.87
N ARG A 522 7.16 -6.74 12.92
CA ARG A 522 6.42 -7.56 13.91
C ARG A 522 5.51 -6.75 14.85
N ALA A 523 5.81 -5.48 15.12
CA ALA A 523 5.02 -4.63 16.01
C ALA A 523 3.66 -4.25 15.39
N THR A 524 3.48 -4.44 14.09
CA THR A 524 2.20 -4.26 13.39
C THR A 524 1.05 -5.09 13.98
N LEU A 525 1.37 -6.23 14.60
CA LEU A 525 0.40 -7.10 15.26
C LEU A 525 -0.14 -6.47 16.56
N THR A 526 0.60 -5.53 17.18
CA THR A 526 0.28 -4.95 18.50
C THR A 526 -0.01 -3.44 18.46
N SER A 527 0.55 -2.70 17.50
CA SER A 527 0.31 -1.26 17.33
C SER A 527 -1.19 -0.96 17.14
N GLN A 528 -1.66 0.26 17.43
CA GLN A 528 -3.07 0.69 17.19
C GLN A 528 -4.15 -0.32 17.65
N ALA A 529 -4.06 -0.82 18.89
CA ALA A 529 -4.94 -1.86 19.43
C ALA A 529 -6.45 -1.59 19.26
N LYS A 530 -6.89 -0.32 19.33
CA LYS A 530 -8.30 0.05 19.13
C LYS A 530 -8.79 -0.21 17.70
N THR A 531 -7.94 -0.01 16.69
CA THR A 531 -8.25 -0.33 15.29
C THR A 531 -8.44 -1.84 15.12
N LYS A 532 -7.55 -2.65 15.71
CA LYS A 532 -7.67 -4.13 15.72
C LYS A 532 -8.94 -4.62 16.40
N GLN A 533 -9.26 -4.05 17.57
CA GLN A 533 -10.48 -4.38 18.31
C GLN A 533 -11.74 -4.02 17.51
N GLY A 534 -11.73 -2.85 16.84
CA GLY A 534 -12.77 -2.43 15.91
C GLY A 534 -12.97 -3.46 14.79
N ASN A 535 -11.91 -3.84 14.08
CA ASN A 535 -11.97 -4.86 13.03
C ASN A 535 -12.57 -6.18 13.53
N ARG A 536 -12.03 -6.75 14.61
CA ARG A 536 -12.49 -8.04 15.12
C ARG A 536 -13.96 -7.97 15.57
N ARG A 537 -14.38 -6.85 16.18
CA ARG A 537 -15.78 -6.64 16.55
C ARG A 537 -16.68 -6.57 15.31
N SER A 538 -16.27 -5.85 14.28
CA SER A 538 -17.01 -5.74 13.02
C SER A 538 -17.14 -7.08 12.31
N GLU A 539 -16.09 -7.91 12.25
CA GLU A 539 -16.17 -9.26 11.67
C GLU A 539 -17.19 -10.15 12.42
N HIS A 540 -17.18 -10.12 13.75
CA HIS A 540 -18.15 -10.87 14.55
C HIS A 540 -19.58 -10.36 14.34
N LEU A 541 -19.77 -9.04 14.31
CA LEU A 541 -21.08 -8.43 14.08
C LEU A 541 -21.61 -8.71 12.67
N LEU A 542 -20.75 -8.71 11.65
CA LEU A 542 -21.13 -9.03 10.27
C LEU A 542 -21.62 -10.48 10.17
N ARG A 543 -20.87 -11.43 10.74
CA ARG A 543 -21.28 -12.84 10.80
C ARG A 543 -22.63 -12.98 11.50
N GLU A 544 -22.84 -12.26 12.61
CA GLU A 544 -24.08 -12.31 13.36
C GLU A 544 -25.26 -11.66 12.61
N ALA A 545 -25.03 -10.51 11.97
CA ALA A 545 -26.03 -9.81 11.17
C ALA A 545 -26.50 -10.66 9.99
N GLU A 546 -25.58 -11.25 9.22
CA GLU A 546 -25.92 -12.14 8.11
C GLU A 546 -26.67 -13.39 8.59
N LEU A 547 -26.21 -14.02 9.69
CA LEU A 547 -26.87 -15.19 10.27
C LEU A 547 -28.33 -14.90 10.63
N TRP A 548 -28.58 -13.84 11.40
CA TRP A 548 -29.92 -13.55 11.88
C TRP A 548 -30.80 -12.97 10.77
N ALA A 549 -30.28 -12.12 9.90
CA ALA A 549 -31.03 -11.59 8.77
C ALA A 549 -31.44 -12.71 7.80
N ALA A 550 -30.54 -13.65 7.48
CA ALA A 550 -30.87 -14.80 6.63
C ALA A 550 -31.90 -15.71 7.30
N THR A 551 -31.75 -15.97 8.61
CA THR A 551 -32.69 -16.79 9.37
C THR A 551 -34.08 -16.15 9.42
N ALA A 552 -34.16 -14.85 9.70
CA ALA A 552 -35.40 -14.08 9.69
C ALA A 552 -36.04 -14.10 8.30
N ALA A 553 -35.26 -13.88 7.24
CA ALA A 553 -35.77 -13.89 5.87
C ALA A 553 -36.44 -15.22 5.52
N VAL A 554 -35.77 -16.33 5.83
CA VAL A 554 -36.30 -17.68 5.55
C VAL A 554 -37.50 -18.03 6.45
N ARG A 555 -37.50 -17.62 7.72
CA ARG A 555 -38.51 -18.06 8.70
C ARG A 555 -39.76 -17.19 8.73
N THR A 556 -39.64 -15.89 8.46
CA THR A 556 -40.72 -14.92 8.68
C THR A 556 -41.01 -14.06 7.46
N GLY A 557 -40.21 -14.17 6.39
CA GLY A 557 -40.31 -13.30 5.22
C GLY A 557 -39.68 -11.92 5.43
N PHE A 558 -38.85 -11.75 6.46
CA PHE A 558 -38.10 -10.52 6.68
C PHE A 558 -37.22 -10.16 5.47
N PRO A 559 -37.20 -8.90 5.00
CA PRO A 559 -36.37 -8.53 3.85
C PRO A 559 -34.88 -8.61 4.21
N TYR A 560 -34.10 -9.41 3.49
CA TYR A 560 -32.66 -9.48 3.72
C TYR A 560 -31.96 -8.19 3.23
N PRO A 561 -31.16 -7.52 4.07
CA PRO A 561 -30.58 -6.21 3.77
C PRO A 561 -29.30 -6.33 2.91
N TYR A 562 -29.45 -6.79 1.66
CA TYR A 562 -28.33 -7.06 0.75
C TYR A 562 -27.43 -5.83 0.52
N GLU A 563 -28.02 -4.69 0.12
CA GLU A 563 -27.27 -3.48 -0.24
C GLU A 563 -26.54 -2.88 0.97
N GLU A 564 -27.18 -2.90 2.14
CA GLU A 564 -26.59 -2.40 3.37
C GLU A 564 -25.41 -3.27 3.81
N LEU A 565 -25.55 -4.60 3.80
CA LEU A 565 -24.47 -5.52 4.16
C LEU A 565 -23.32 -5.49 3.16
N ASP A 566 -23.59 -5.37 1.85
CA ASP A 566 -22.54 -5.22 0.83
C ASP A 566 -21.71 -3.95 1.07
N ARG A 567 -22.37 -2.81 1.35
CA ARG A 567 -21.69 -1.55 1.70
C ARG A 567 -20.85 -1.68 2.98
N ILE A 568 -21.40 -2.30 4.03
CA ILE A 568 -20.69 -2.46 5.31
C ILE A 568 -19.49 -3.40 5.14
N TRP A 569 -19.63 -4.51 4.40
CA TRP A 569 -18.50 -5.38 4.09
C TRP A 569 -17.39 -4.63 3.36
N LYS A 570 -17.70 -3.93 2.26
CA LYS A 570 -16.72 -3.11 1.54
C LYS A 570 -16.03 -2.09 2.45
N THR A 571 -16.77 -1.49 3.38
CA THR A 571 -16.22 -0.57 4.39
C THR A 571 -15.24 -1.26 5.34
N VAL A 572 -15.60 -2.43 5.88
CA VAL A 572 -14.71 -3.19 6.77
C VAL A 572 -13.47 -3.68 6.02
N LEU A 573 -13.63 -4.23 4.82
CA LEU A 573 -12.55 -4.75 3.98
C LEU A 573 -11.55 -3.65 3.59
N LEU A 574 -12.03 -2.43 3.29
CA LEU A 574 -11.16 -1.26 3.07
C LEU A 574 -10.26 -1.01 4.28
N HIS A 575 -10.81 -1.06 5.49
CA HIS A 575 -10.04 -0.83 6.72
C HIS A 575 -9.14 -2.03 7.10
N GLN A 576 -9.18 -3.13 6.35
CA GLN A 576 -8.24 -4.25 6.45
C GLN A 576 -7.02 -4.09 5.52
N PHE A 577 -6.89 -2.96 4.83
CA PHE A 577 -5.70 -2.61 4.05
C PHE A 577 -4.42 -2.75 4.88
N HIS A 578 -3.32 -3.18 4.25
CA HIS A 578 -2.09 -3.58 4.93
C HIS A 578 -1.38 -2.46 5.70
N ASP A 579 -1.74 -1.18 5.53
CA ASP A 579 -1.26 -0.13 6.44
C ASP A 579 -2.27 0.37 7.48
N ILE A 580 -3.57 0.21 7.21
CA ILE A 580 -4.62 0.66 8.12
C ILE A 580 -4.71 -0.31 9.30
N LEU A 581 -4.97 -1.60 9.03
CA LEU A 581 -5.22 -2.58 10.09
C LEU A 581 -3.94 -2.90 10.87
N PRO A 582 -2.78 -3.14 10.23
CA PRO A 582 -1.46 -3.21 10.86
C PRO A 582 -1.05 -2.00 11.70
N GLY A 583 -1.71 -0.85 11.56
CA GLY A 583 -1.52 0.26 12.49
C GLY A 583 -0.32 1.14 12.16
N SER A 584 0.02 1.22 10.88
CA SER A 584 1.23 1.84 10.34
C SER A 584 0.99 3.20 9.64
N SER A 585 -0.26 3.67 9.59
CA SER A 585 -0.59 4.98 9.02
C SER A 585 -0.47 6.17 10.00
N ILE A 586 -0.63 7.39 9.48
CA ILE A 586 -0.68 8.64 10.27
C ILE A 586 -1.89 8.70 11.24
N ALA A 587 -1.84 9.62 12.19
CA ALA A 587 -2.86 9.80 13.23
C ALA A 587 -4.27 10.02 12.65
N TRP A 588 -4.39 10.77 11.55
CA TRP A 588 -5.66 11.01 10.88
C TRP A 588 -6.36 9.69 10.50
N VAL A 589 -5.62 8.77 9.87
CA VAL A 589 -6.15 7.48 9.38
C VAL A 589 -6.70 6.67 10.55
N HIS A 590 -5.97 6.56 11.66
CA HIS A 590 -6.42 5.80 12.84
C HIS A 590 -7.57 6.48 13.60
N ARG A 591 -7.69 7.80 13.52
CA ARG A 591 -8.88 8.51 14.05
C ARG A 591 -10.11 8.17 13.21
N GLU A 592 -10.00 8.22 11.89
CA GLU A 592 -11.09 7.89 10.98
C GLU A 592 -11.49 6.42 11.09
N ALA A 593 -10.52 5.50 11.06
CA ALA A 593 -10.79 4.07 11.20
C ALA A 593 -11.60 3.73 12.46
N ARG A 594 -11.24 4.32 13.61
CA ARG A 594 -11.99 4.11 14.87
C ARG A 594 -13.43 4.64 14.79
N LYS A 595 -13.62 5.86 14.27
CA LYS A 595 -14.96 6.43 14.08
C LYS A 595 -15.78 5.58 13.10
N THR A 596 -15.16 5.06 12.05
CA THR A 596 -15.82 4.18 11.08
C THR A 596 -16.26 2.87 11.73
N TYR A 597 -15.39 2.22 12.53
CA TYR A 597 -15.77 0.99 13.21
C TYR A 597 -16.87 1.17 14.25
N GLU A 598 -16.90 2.31 14.95
CA GLU A 598 -18.00 2.67 15.86
C GLU A 598 -19.33 2.74 15.09
N LYS A 599 -19.35 3.46 13.96
CA LYS A 599 -20.54 3.55 13.09
C LYS A 599 -20.96 2.18 12.52
N VAL A 600 -20.01 1.40 12.02
CA VAL A 600 -20.27 0.04 11.53
C VAL A 600 -20.91 -0.83 12.61
N ALA A 601 -20.44 -0.71 13.86
CA ALA A 601 -21.03 -1.46 14.96
C ALA A 601 -22.48 -1.02 15.23
N GLU A 602 -22.78 0.28 15.20
CA GLU A 602 -24.15 0.80 15.36
C GLU A 602 -25.09 0.25 14.26
N GLU A 603 -24.67 0.33 12.99
CA GLU A 603 -25.44 -0.15 11.84
C GLU A 603 -25.72 -1.66 11.95
N LEU A 604 -24.69 -2.47 12.24
CA LEU A 604 -24.84 -3.92 12.34
C LEU A 604 -25.68 -4.35 13.54
N ASN A 605 -25.58 -3.69 14.69
CA ASN A 605 -26.46 -3.97 15.82
C ASN A 605 -27.92 -3.65 15.46
N GLY A 606 -28.16 -2.58 14.68
CA GLY A 606 -29.50 -2.29 14.16
C GLY A 606 -30.06 -3.41 13.28
N VAL A 607 -29.25 -3.95 12.36
CA VAL A 607 -29.62 -5.10 11.51
C VAL A 607 -29.91 -6.34 12.36
N ILE A 608 -29.04 -6.65 13.32
CA ILE A 608 -29.19 -7.80 14.23
C ILE A 608 -30.48 -7.67 15.04
N ASP A 609 -30.71 -6.52 15.67
CA ASP A 609 -31.89 -6.27 16.50
C ASP A 609 -33.19 -6.38 15.69
N ALA A 610 -33.21 -5.84 14.47
CA ALA A 610 -34.38 -5.93 13.59
C ALA A 610 -34.70 -7.39 13.22
N ALA A 611 -33.67 -8.16 12.85
CA ALA A 611 -33.82 -9.57 12.51
C ALA A 611 -34.23 -10.43 13.73
N GLN A 612 -33.61 -10.19 14.89
CA GLN A 612 -33.95 -10.89 16.13
C GLN A 612 -35.38 -10.57 16.59
N ARG A 613 -35.84 -9.32 16.48
CA ARG A 613 -37.24 -8.94 16.77
C ARG A 613 -38.21 -9.64 15.83
N ALA A 614 -37.89 -9.70 14.53
CA ALA A 614 -38.72 -10.42 13.56
C ALA A 614 -38.83 -11.92 13.92
N LEU A 615 -37.76 -12.53 14.43
CA LEU A 615 -37.72 -13.93 14.87
C LEU A 615 -38.41 -14.17 16.23
N ALA A 616 -38.22 -13.28 17.19
CA ALA A 616 -38.76 -13.40 18.54
C ALA A 616 -40.27 -13.14 18.60
N GLY A 617 -40.78 -12.26 17.73
CA GLY A 617 -42.14 -11.74 17.81
C GLY A 617 -42.32 -10.73 18.93
N GLU A 618 -43.57 -10.32 19.19
CA GLU A 618 -43.90 -9.38 20.25
C GLU A 618 -44.04 -10.09 21.61
N GLY A 619 -43.51 -9.49 22.68
CA GLY A 619 -43.65 -10.01 24.04
C GLY A 619 -42.72 -9.35 25.05
N THR A 620 -42.84 -9.74 26.32
CA THR A 620 -42.01 -9.25 27.45
C THR A 620 -41.01 -10.30 27.96
N THR A 621 -41.02 -11.50 27.38
CA THR A 621 -40.11 -12.58 27.80
C THR A 621 -38.71 -12.30 27.26
N PRO A 622 -37.69 -12.16 28.12
CA PRO A 622 -36.32 -11.94 27.65
C PRO A 622 -35.78 -13.21 26.98
N LEU A 623 -35.15 -13.04 25.81
CA LEU A 623 -34.50 -14.12 25.06
C LEU A 623 -33.02 -13.81 24.86
N VAL A 624 -32.20 -14.84 24.87
CA VAL A 624 -30.79 -14.83 24.50
C VAL A 624 -30.63 -15.64 23.22
N PHE A 625 -30.01 -15.02 22.22
CA PHE A 625 -29.70 -15.63 20.93
C PHE A 625 -28.25 -16.14 20.93
N ASN A 626 -28.03 -17.33 20.38
CA ASN A 626 -26.69 -17.92 20.26
C ASN A 626 -26.25 -17.97 18.80
N SER A 627 -25.37 -17.04 18.42
CA SER A 627 -24.76 -16.98 17.09
C SER A 627 -23.57 -17.93 16.88
N ALA A 628 -23.18 -18.69 17.91
CA ALA A 628 -22.12 -19.70 17.80
C ALA A 628 -22.62 -20.97 17.09
N PRO A 629 -21.74 -21.72 16.38
CA PRO A 629 -22.09 -22.98 15.73
C PRO A 629 -22.15 -24.17 16.70
N HIS A 630 -22.12 -23.92 18.00
CA HIS A 630 -22.22 -24.92 19.07
C HIS A 630 -23.10 -24.39 20.21
N THR A 631 -23.60 -25.28 21.06
CA THR A 631 -24.39 -24.89 22.24
C THR A 631 -23.57 -24.03 23.18
N ARG A 632 -24.12 -22.89 23.59
CA ARG A 632 -23.50 -21.94 24.52
C ARG A 632 -24.51 -21.56 25.59
N ASP A 633 -24.13 -21.71 26.86
CA ASP A 633 -24.97 -21.37 28.02
C ASP A 633 -26.38 -22.01 27.96
N GLY A 634 -26.44 -23.26 27.50
CA GLY A 634 -27.71 -24.02 27.35
C GLY A 634 -28.55 -23.62 26.13
N VAL A 635 -28.15 -22.60 25.37
CA VAL A 635 -28.80 -22.18 24.12
C VAL A 635 -28.19 -22.97 22.94
N PRO A 636 -28.99 -23.74 22.17
CA PRO A 636 -28.49 -24.47 21.01
C PRO A 636 -27.82 -23.55 19.97
N ALA A 637 -26.92 -24.10 19.16
CA ALA A 637 -26.31 -23.39 18.04
C ALA A 637 -27.37 -22.76 17.12
N GLY A 638 -27.23 -21.46 16.80
CA GLY A 638 -28.20 -20.72 15.98
C GLY A 638 -29.61 -20.64 16.59
N GLY A 639 -29.77 -20.89 17.89
CA GLY A 639 -31.05 -20.88 18.59
C GLY A 639 -31.25 -19.67 19.50
N ALA A 640 -32.44 -19.57 20.07
CA ALA A 640 -32.77 -18.61 21.13
C ALA A 640 -33.53 -19.28 22.28
N ARG A 641 -33.24 -18.88 23.52
CA ARG A 641 -33.95 -19.35 24.72
C ARG A 641 -34.02 -18.23 25.77
N THR A 642 -34.88 -18.38 26.77
CA THR A 642 -34.81 -17.56 27.98
C THR A 642 -33.45 -17.74 28.67
N PRO A 643 -32.82 -16.68 29.19
CA PRO A 643 -31.55 -16.79 29.91
C PRO A 643 -31.65 -17.84 31.02
N ALA A 644 -30.71 -18.80 31.04
CA ALA A 644 -30.54 -19.74 32.13
C ALA A 644 -29.26 -19.37 32.88
N VAL A 645 -29.37 -18.92 34.13
CA VAL A 645 -28.19 -18.76 35.00
C VAL A 645 -27.89 -20.12 35.58
N GLY A 646 -26.89 -20.81 35.03
CA GLY A 646 -26.44 -22.11 35.53
C GLY A 646 -25.04 -22.02 36.13
N GLY A 647 -24.91 -22.46 37.38
CA GLY A 647 -23.63 -22.57 38.10
C GLY A 647 -23.34 -21.41 39.05
N GLU A 648 -22.43 -21.64 39.99
CA GLU A 648 -21.93 -20.65 40.94
C GLU A 648 -20.41 -20.47 40.72
N CYS A 649 -19.93 -19.24 40.88
CA CYS A 649 -18.51 -18.95 41.05
C CYS A 649 -18.33 -18.37 42.46
N ALA A 650 -17.46 -18.99 43.25
CA ALA A 650 -17.11 -18.52 44.58
C ALA A 650 -15.81 -17.72 44.52
N LEU A 651 -15.78 -16.60 45.25
CA LEU A 651 -14.58 -15.80 45.50
C LEU A 651 -14.30 -15.80 47.00
N VAL A 652 -13.15 -16.31 47.42
CA VAL A 652 -12.78 -16.46 48.83
C VAL A 652 -11.44 -15.79 49.11
N PRO A 653 -11.30 -14.94 50.14
CA PRO A 653 -10.02 -14.37 50.54
C PRO A 653 -9.03 -15.46 50.99
N ARG A 654 -7.74 -15.30 50.67
CA ARG A 654 -6.67 -16.18 51.15
C ARG A 654 -6.10 -15.69 52.48
N ALA A 655 -5.61 -16.62 53.31
CA ALA A 655 -5.02 -16.29 54.61
C ALA A 655 -3.77 -15.39 54.48
N ASP A 656 -2.94 -15.64 53.46
CA ASP A 656 -1.71 -14.91 53.20
C ASP A 656 -1.90 -13.69 52.27
N GLY A 657 -3.16 -13.30 52.03
CA GLY A 657 -3.54 -12.23 51.10
C GLY A 657 -3.84 -12.72 49.67
N GLY A 658 -4.67 -11.97 48.96
CA GLY A 658 -5.21 -12.35 47.66
C GLY A 658 -6.51 -13.15 47.75
N TYR A 659 -6.85 -13.90 46.69
CA TYR A 659 -8.17 -14.52 46.52
C TYR A 659 -8.09 -15.89 45.83
N VAL A 660 -9.08 -16.74 46.09
CA VAL A 660 -9.34 -17.97 45.34
C VAL A 660 -10.67 -17.80 44.59
N MET A 661 -10.64 -18.02 43.28
CA MET A 661 -11.83 -18.13 42.43
C MET A 661 -12.09 -19.61 42.10
N GLU A 662 -13.30 -20.11 42.33
CA GLU A 662 -13.67 -21.50 41.98
C GLU A 662 -15.06 -21.56 41.35
N ASN A 663 -15.19 -22.28 40.23
CA ASN A 663 -16.46 -22.41 39.48
C ASN A 663 -16.90 -23.86 39.25
N GLY A 664 -16.35 -24.81 40.02
CA GLY A 664 -16.58 -26.24 39.88
C GLY A 664 -15.84 -26.92 38.72
N ARG A 665 -15.04 -26.17 37.93
CA ARG A 665 -14.13 -26.72 36.90
C ARG A 665 -12.69 -26.28 37.10
N LEU A 666 -12.51 -25.02 37.45
CA LEU A 666 -11.21 -24.42 37.74
C LEU A 666 -11.19 -23.89 39.17
N ARG A 667 -10.03 -24.02 39.81
CA ARG A 667 -9.66 -23.27 41.02
C ARG A 667 -8.45 -22.39 40.68
N VAL A 668 -8.64 -21.07 40.73
CA VAL A 668 -7.60 -20.08 40.42
C VAL A 668 -7.20 -19.36 41.70
N GLU A 669 -5.92 -19.44 42.07
CA GLU A 669 -5.37 -18.75 43.24
C GLU A 669 -4.59 -17.52 42.81
N ILE A 670 -4.96 -16.38 43.38
CA ILE A 670 -4.33 -15.08 43.20
C ILE A 670 -3.62 -14.72 44.51
N ASP A 671 -2.36 -14.32 44.44
CA ASP A 671 -1.58 -13.94 45.62
C ASP A 671 -1.78 -12.48 46.07
N ALA A 672 -1.07 -12.09 47.14
CA ALA A 672 -1.09 -10.73 47.69
C ALA A 672 -0.47 -9.67 46.74
N HIS A 673 0.17 -10.09 45.64
CA HIS A 673 0.69 -9.23 44.59
C HIS A 673 -0.27 -9.14 43.40
N GLY A 674 -1.40 -9.86 43.40
CA GLY A 674 -2.36 -9.90 42.30
C GLY A 674 -1.91 -10.79 41.14
N LEU A 675 -0.96 -11.70 41.38
CA LEU A 675 -0.46 -12.65 40.39
C LEU A 675 -1.18 -13.99 40.53
N VAL A 676 -1.36 -14.70 39.41
CA VAL A 676 -1.99 -16.02 39.41
C VAL A 676 -0.93 -17.07 39.71
N VAL A 677 -0.97 -17.64 40.90
CA VAL A 677 0.03 -18.62 41.39
C VAL A 677 -0.41 -20.08 41.21
N SER A 678 -1.71 -20.31 41.02
CA SER A 678 -2.28 -21.60 40.66
C SER A 678 -3.50 -21.41 39.77
N ALA A 679 -3.66 -22.27 38.77
CA ALA A 679 -4.88 -22.40 38.00
C ALA A 679 -5.12 -23.90 37.79
N PHE A 680 -5.73 -24.52 38.80
CA PHE A 680 -5.92 -25.96 38.88
C PHE A 680 -7.17 -26.39 38.11
N ASP A 681 -7.00 -27.35 37.19
CA ASP A 681 -8.07 -28.00 36.46
C ASP A 681 -8.62 -29.17 37.29
N LEU A 682 -9.79 -28.97 37.90
CA LEU A 682 -10.43 -29.93 38.80
C LEU A 682 -10.90 -31.18 38.06
N ALA A 683 -11.19 -31.08 36.77
CA ALA A 683 -11.67 -32.21 35.97
C ALA A 683 -10.51 -33.10 35.50
N ALA A 684 -9.39 -32.49 35.12
CA ALA A 684 -8.19 -33.21 34.71
C ALA A 684 -7.21 -33.50 35.86
N ASP A 685 -7.52 -33.06 37.08
CA ASP A 685 -6.69 -33.17 38.29
C ASP A 685 -5.24 -32.73 38.05
N ARG A 686 -5.06 -31.52 37.50
CA ARG A 686 -3.73 -31.01 37.13
C ARG A 686 -3.57 -29.52 37.38
N GLU A 687 -2.34 -29.14 37.74
CA GLU A 687 -1.90 -27.75 37.75
C GLU A 687 -1.56 -27.30 36.32
N THR A 688 -1.96 -26.06 35.96
CA THR A 688 -1.65 -25.45 34.66
C THR A 688 -0.63 -24.31 34.74
N VAL A 689 -0.34 -23.82 35.94
CA VAL A 689 0.72 -22.84 36.20
C VAL A 689 2.03 -23.56 36.51
N ALA A 690 3.11 -23.21 35.80
CA ALA A 690 4.40 -23.84 36.03
C ALA A 690 4.95 -23.52 37.44
N PRO A 691 5.55 -24.50 38.15
CA PRO A 691 6.09 -24.28 39.49
C PRO A 691 7.05 -23.08 39.55
N GLY A 692 6.81 -22.18 40.52
CA GLY A 692 7.65 -21.00 40.74
C GLY A 692 7.55 -19.91 39.67
N ARG A 693 6.60 -20.01 38.73
CA ARG A 693 6.37 -19.00 37.67
C ARG A 693 4.93 -18.50 37.71
N PRO A 694 4.64 -17.40 38.40
CA PRO A 694 3.30 -16.84 38.41
C PRO A 694 2.85 -16.46 36.99
N ALA A 695 1.57 -16.68 36.69
CA ALA A 695 0.92 -16.18 35.50
C ALA A 695 0.33 -14.77 35.75
N ASN A 696 -0.18 -14.13 34.69
CA ASN A 696 -0.78 -12.79 34.73
C ASN A 696 0.19 -11.67 35.15
N LEU A 697 1.51 -11.91 35.09
CA LEU A 697 2.52 -10.88 35.32
C LEU A 697 2.55 -9.90 34.13
N LEU A 698 2.33 -8.61 34.41
CA LEU A 698 2.55 -7.56 33.44
C LEU A 698 4.03 -7.18 33.42
N GLN A 699 4.59 -7.08 32.22
CA GLN A 699 5.99 -6.73 32.00
C GLN A 699 6.06 -5.49 31.11
N LEU A 700 6.93 -4.55 31.46
CA LEU A 700 7.27 -3.42 30.60
C LEU A 700 8.59 -3.72 29.90
N HIS A 701 8.56 -3.56 28.58
CA HIS A 701 9.74 -3.64 27.74
C HIS A 701 10.03 -2.26 27.15
N PRO A 702 11.30 -1.82 27.12
CA PRO A 702 11.67 -0.65 26.33
C PRO A 702 11.54 -1.00 24.86
N ASP A 703 10.68 -0.27 24.16
CA ASP A 703 10.41 -0.43 22.74
C ASP A 703 10.91 0.81 22.00
N PHE A 704 12.07 0.65 21.36
CA PHE A 704 12.71 1.65 20.52
C PHE A 704 13.50 0.92 19.43
N PRO A 705 12.85 0.52 18.33
CA PRO A 705 13.49 -0.22 17.26
C PRO A 705 14.50 0.65 16.50
N ASN A 706 15.35 0.01 15.70
CA ASN A 706 16.35 0.70 14.88
C ASN A 706 15.70 1.63 13.84
N MET A 707 14.55 1.24 13.29
CA MET A 707 13.75 1.99 12.32
C MET A 707 12.27 1.68 12.52
N TRP A 708 11.39 2.52 11.98
CA TRP A 708 9.93 2.29 11.90
C TRP A 708 9.23 1.95 13.23
N ASP A 709 9.11 2.92 14.15
CA ASP A 709 8.56 2.73 15.51
C ASP A 709 7.19 2.01 15.59
N ALA A 710 6.34 2.14 14.56
CA ALA A 710 5.02 1.50 14.54
C ALA A 710 4.99 0.12 13.88
N TRP A 711 6.04 -0.24 13.13
CA TRP A 711 6.15 -1.50 12.41
C TRP A 711 7.04 -2.49 13.15
N ASP A 712 8.20 -2.06 13.66
CA ASP A 712 9.22 -2.97 14.14
C ASP A 712 9.23 -3.11 15.66
N VAL A 713 9.59 -4.32 16.10
CA VAL A 713 10.05 -4.62 17.45
C VAL A 713 11.28 -5.51 17.30
N ASP A 714 12.44 -4.96 17.64
CA ASP A 714 13.73 -5.63 17.51
C ASP A 714 14.03 -6.53 18.70
N GLU A 715 14.70 -7.66 18.48
CA GLU A 715 14.94 -8.71 19.50
C GLU A 715 15.47 -8.20 20.84
N PHE A 716 16.27 -7.13 20.84
CA PHE A 716 16.86 -6.56 22.05
C PHE A 716 15.84 -5.92 23.02
N TYR A 717 14.57 -5.73 22.61
CA TYR A 717 13.48 -5.32 23.53
C TYR A 717 13.33 -6.29 24.72
N ARG A 718 13.77 -7.55 24.56
CA ARG A 718 13.73 -8.59 25.61
C ARG A 718 14.87 -8.49 26.61
N ASN A 719 15.95 -7.78 26.29
CA ASN A 719 17.15 -7.73 27.13
C ASN A 719 16.95 -6.93 28.42
N THR A 720 15.98 -6.01 28.40
CA THR A 720 15.60 -5.20 29.56
C THR A 720 14.11 -5.38 29.79
N VAL A 721 13.72 -5.81 30.98
CA VAL A 721 12.32 -6.02 31.35
C VAL A 721 12.08 -5.52 32.77
N THR A 722 10.95 -4.86 32.98
CA THR A 722 10.49 -4.44 34.29
C THR A 722 9.22 -5.18 34.64
N ASP A 723 9.29 -6.05 35.65
CA ASP A 723 8.15 -6.78 36.19
C ASP A 723 7.27 -5.86 37.06
N LEU A 724 5.98 -5.80 36.77
CA LEU A 724 5.02 -5.01 37.55
C LEU A 724 4.36 -5.88 38.62
N VAL A 725 5.07 -6.09 39.73
CA VAL A 725 4.61 -6.92 40.86
C VAL A 725 3.89 -6.13 41.95
N ASP A 726 4.21 -4.84 42.10
CA ASP A 726 3.56 -3.98 43.09
C ASP A 726 2.16 -3.56 42.61
N ALA A 727 1.17 -3.66 43.50
CA ALA A 727 -0.21 -3.30 43.25
C ALA A 727 -0.66 -2.19 44.20
N ASP A 728 -1.33 -1.17 43.66
CA ASP A 728 -1.98 -0.12 44.45
C ASP A 728 -3.26 -0.63 45.11
N GLU A 729 -3.95 -1.57 44.46
CA GLU A 729 -5.23 -2.12 44.88
C GLU A 729 -5.36 -3.57 44.41
N ILE A 730 -5.83 -4.45 45.29
CA ILE A 730 -6.31 -5.79 44.96
C ILE A 730 -7.60 -5.99 45.75
N ALA A 731 -8.73 -6.03 45.07
CA ALA A 731 -10.05 -6.07 45.70
C ALA A 731 -11.05 -6.89 44.88
N PRO A 732 -12.17 -7.34 45.45
CA PRO A 732 -13.26 -7.92 44.68
C PRO A 732 -13.78 -6.89 43.67
N GLY A 733 -14.11 -7.33 42.46
CA GLY A 733 -14.76 -6.49 41.45
C GLY A 733 -16.22 -6.19 41.79
N GLU A 734 -16.85 -5.34 40.99
CA GLU A 734 -18.23 -4.88 41.21
C GLU A 734 -19.27 -6.01 41.14
N ASP A 735 -18.96 -7.10 40.44
CA ASP A 735 -19.78 -8.31 40.35
C ASP A 735 -19.67 -9.23 41.58
N GLY A 736 -18.77 -8.93 42.51
CA GLY A 736 -18.52 -9.69 43.73
C GLY A 736 -17.79 -11.03 43.53
N VAL A 737 -17.48 -11.41 42.29
CA VAL A 737 -16.89 -12.71 41.93
C VAL A 737 -15.61 -12.60 41.10
N SER A 738 -15.30 -11.41 40.59
CA SER A 738 -14.02 -11.08 39.94
C SER A 738 -13.03 -10.45 40.92
N VAL A 739 -11.76 -10.36 40.51
CA VAL A 739 -10.71 -9.64 41.24
C VAL A 739 -10.21 -8.47 40.40
N ARG A 740 -10.30 -7.27 40.96
CA ARG A 740 -9.79 -6.02 40.40
C ARG A 740 -8.39 -5.77 40.96
N ILE A 741 -7.43 -5.57 40.07
CA ILE A 741 -6.04 -5.25 40.40
C ILE A 741 -5.67 -3.91 39.75
N VAL A 742 -5.15 -2.97 40.53
CA VAL A 742 -4.69 -1.67 40.02
C VAL A 742 -3.18 -1.56 40.24
N ARG A 743 -2.46 -1.09 39.21
CA ARG A 743 -1.03 -0.78 39.30
C ARG A 743 -0.74 0.58 38.66
N THR A 744 0.20 1.29 39.23
CA THR A 744 0.73 2.56 38.71
C THR A 744 2.21 2.40 38.42
N PHE A 745 2.65 2.88 37.26
CA PHE A 745 4.05 2.83 36.82
C PHE A 745 4.35 4.06 35.95
N GLY A 746 5.42 4.78 36.28
CA GLY A 746 5.69 6.09 35.67
C GLY A 746 4.49 7.03 35.82
N ALA A 747 3.95 7.54 34.70
CA ALA A 747 2.74 8.36 34.65
C ALA A 747 1.50 7.58 34.17
N SER A 748 1.56 6.25 34.14
CA SER A 748 0.50 5.36 33.64
C SER A 748 -0.15 4.57 34.76
N ARG A 749 -1.42 4.21 34.55
CA ARG A 749 -2.20 3.33 35.42
C ARG A 749 -2.81 2.21 34.61
N VAL A 750 -2.74 0.98 35.12
CA VAL A 750 -3.46 -0.17 34.58
C VAL A 750 -4.43 -0.72 35.63
N THR A 751 -5.62 -1.09 35.18
CA THR A 751 -6.62 -1.84 35.96
C THR A 751 -6.86 -3.17 35.27
N GLN A 752 -6.47 -4.28 35.88
CA GLN A 752 -6.81 -5.62 35.42
C GLN A 752 -8.06 -6.10 36.16
N VAL A 753 -8.98 -6.74 35.43
CA VAL A 753 -10.11 -7.47 36.02
C VAL A 753 -9.94 -8.94 35.66
N LEU A 754 -9.73 -9.78 36.67
CA LEU A 754 -9.67 -11.23 36.57
C LEU A 754 -11.06 -11.80 36.87
N SER A 755 -11.65 -12.52 35.92
CA SER A 755 -12.97 -13.13 36.09
C SER A 755 -12.97 -14.61 35.73
N LEU A 756 -13.80 -15.36 36.45
CA LEU A 756 -14.06 -16.78 36.22
C LEU A 756 -15.57 -16.99 36.12
N ALA A 757 -16.08 -17.20 34.90
CA ALA A 757 -17.51 -17.40 34.69
C ALA A 757 -17.96 -18.79 35.20
N PRO A 758 -19.18 -18.93 35.75
CA PRO A 758 -19.73 -20.23 36.17
C PRO A 758 -19.64 -21.28 35.06
N GLY A 759 -19.16 -22.49 35.39
CA GLY A 759 -19.07 -23.61 34.43
C GLY A 759 -18.09 -23.40 33.25
N SER A 760 -17.33 -22.31 33.22
CA SER A 760 -16.28 -22.06 32.21
C SER A 760 -15.06 -22.96 32.43
N GLY A 761 -14.48 -23.46 31.33
CA GLY A 761 -13.18 -24.16 31.35
C GLY A 761 -11.96 -23.23 31.24
N GLY A 762 -12.16 -21.91 31.29
CA GLY A 762 -11.10 -20.90 31.23
C GLY A 762 -11.42 -19.66 32.09
N TRP A 763 -10.38 -18.92 32.47
CA TRP A 763 -10.46 -17.62 33.16
C TRP A 763 -10.02 -16.49 32.22
N THR A 764 -10.46 -15.26 32.49
CA THR A 764 -10.15 -14.09 31.65
C THR A 764 -9.46 -13.01 32.48
N SER A 765 -8.41 -12.38 31.94
CA SER A 765 -7.79 -11.17 32.47
C SER A 765 -7.95 -10.05 31.45
N ILE A 766 -8.64 -8.97 31.82
CA ILE A 766 -8.83 -7.82 30.94
C ILE A 766 -8.09 -6.62 31.52
N PRO A 767 -6.88 -6.29 31.01
CA PRO A 767 -6.21 -5.05 31.36
C PRO A 767 -6.87 -3.86 30.66
N ARG A 768 -7.13 -2.79 31.42
CA ARG A 768 -7.49 -1.47 30.91
C ARG A 768 -6.44 -0.46 31.39
N SER A 769 -5.68 0.09 30.48
CA SER A 769 -4.70 1.14 30.78
C SER A 769 -5.30 2.52 30.54
N THR A 770 -5.06 3.43 31.47
CA THR A 770 -5.24 4.87 31.29
C THR A 770 -3.90 5.54 31.49
N GLY A 771 -3.39 6.20 30.45
CA GLY A 771 -2.18 7.00 30.52
C GLY A 771 -2.48 8.41 30.01
N THR A 772 -2.08 9.42 30.77
CA THR A 772 -1.92 10.78 30.26
C THR A 772 -0.58 10.86 29.56
N ARG A 773 -0.54 10.98 28.23
CA ARG A 773 0.69 11.46 27.57
C ARG A 773 0.97 12.86 28.11
N PRO A 774 2.19 13.17 28.60
CA PRO A 774 2.62 14.55 28.64
C PRO A 774 2.53 15.07 27.20
N ARG A 775 1.85 16.19 26.98
CA ARG A 775 2.11 16.98 25.78
C ARG A 775 3.57 17.41 25.91
N SER A 776 4.48 16.71 25.23
CA SER A 776 5.84 17.21 25.08
C SER A 776 5.74 18.51 24.29
N SER A 777 6.13 19.60 24.94
CA SER A 777 6.27 20.95 24.41
C SER A 777 7.10 21.00 23.15
#